data_AF-A0A1E5T9S7-F1
#
_entry.id   AF-A0A1E5T9S7-F1
#
_cell.length_a   1.000
_cell.length_b   1.000
_cell.length_c   1.000
_cell.angle_alpha   90.00
_cell.angle_beta   90.00
_cell.angle_gamma   90.00
#
_symmetry.space_group_name_H-M   'P 1'
#
loop_
_entity.id
_entity.type
_entity.pdbx_description
1 polymer ?
#
loop_
_entity_poly.entity_id
_entity_poly.type
_entity_poly.pdbx_seq_one_letter_code
_entity_poly.pdbx_strand_id
1 'polypeptide(L)'
;MIKKEVKTTCSYCGVGCGIIIKKDNNNKVFVEGDKDHPVNKGMLCSKGMNLHYVANDTSDRILYPEMRWSRSHPRERVSWNDALDRAASVFKSIIKKHGPDSVGFYVSGQSLTEEYYIANKLTKGFLGTNNIDTNSRLCMSSAVVGYKKTFGEDSVPISYADIELADCFLITGANPAWCHPILFRRLEKHKEENPDVKVIVVDPRKTDSANFADIHLQLLPGTDIILYNAIGRCLYERGLIDEDFIKNHTEGFSAYKEQVFDTSIKKASKLCGVPEKDIRKAADVIGLSKGFISMWAMGLNQSVVGVNKNYALLNLSLITGQVGKPGAGPFSLTGQPNAMGGREVGGMANLLAVHKDLQNEEHRREVAQFWGVDKISPKPGLTATEMFDALESGKLKAIWVACTNPLVSMPNAHRIEKAMENAKFVVVQDISHKSDTVAFADLVLPAAGWLEKEGTMTNSERRVSYLPKEIEAPGEARPDVEIFCDFAERMGFRGFSYANAREIYDEYASMTKGTNIDVSFLNYERLKNEGTFQWPVPEYRHSGTPRLFEDKQFYTPSKKAIFNVPDHIENTSVLSSEAYPLILTTGRVRDQWHTMTKTGKVSRLKTHYPTPVLEINPIDASLYKIKDGDVTEIKGENGIVRVRAKITENIKKGVVFLPMHWGKQLQSNLNRTNNLTNTHVDPLSKEPDYKYTAVSVSKYKKSVEKIIIAGAGAASFRFIQNYREYNESDEIHVFSKESNLFYNRVLLPEYITEELSWEQLLKVKKLELDKLNINIHPETLISKIDSDAKFITDSNGDKHTFDKLILATGSRAFIPKDVQIDLPGRFTMRDKGDADKFKAYLDATNLPPEEQHVVIVGGGLLGLELAAAMKHKNVKITIIQRASRLMERQLDKISSKLLALDVQERGIQIYFDNEVSTVFDDEDTGELTINLKSGKFITANAIVYAIGTRPNIEVAKDNGIKCSRGVIVNQHLQSSHPDIFAIGEIAEFKNQLFGITSAAEEQAGILANFIAGDISCAYNGSVLMNILKFNDLNLCSIGEINVPENDDSYEEVVFTDISKRYYKKCIVKDDLLIGAVLMGDKNEFAEFKTMIESKIEMSDKRETLLRGASNDEPVLGKLVCSCSQVGTGNIEDAIAKGCTDFTELCNKTGAGLGCGSCKTEVKEILNNTKVLA
;
A
#
# COMPACT_ATOMS: atom_id res chain seq x y z
N MET A 1 4.69 -9.89 31.57
CA MET A 1 5.07 -11.31 31.38
C MET A 1 4.41 -11.77 30.10
N ILE A 2 5.16 -12.29 29.13
CA ILE A 2 4.62 -12.74 27.85
C ILE A 2 3.80 -14.02 28.10
N LYS A 3 2.55 -14.06 27.62
CA LYS A 3 1.71 -15.27 27.69
C LYS A 3 2.22 -16.32 26.69
N LYS A 4 1.79 -17.58 26.93
CA LYS A 4 1.91 -18.79 26.09
C LYS A 4 2.20 -18.50 24.60
N GLU A 5 3.31 -19.07 24.10
CA GLU A 5 3.67 -19.07 22.68
C GLU A 5 2.74 -19.99 21.89
N VAL A 6 2.30 -19.54 20.71
CA VAL A 6 1.42 -20.32 19.83
C VAL A 6 1.99 -20.36 18.42
N LYS A 7 2.07 -21.55 17.83
CA LYS A 7 2.53 -21.76 16.45
C LYS A 7 1.37 -21.58 15.45
N THR A 8 1.63 -20.87 14.37
CA THR A 8 0.67 -20.62 13.27
C THR A 8 1.43 -20.46 11.95
N THR A 9 0.70 -20.18 10.86
CA THR A 9 1.27 -19.96 9.52
C THR A 9 0.90 -18.59 8.98
N CYS A 10 1.83 -17.98 8.23
CA CYS A 10 1.62 -16.72 7.53
C CYS A 10 0.49 -16.81 6.49
N SER A 11 -0.41 -15.82 6.50
CA SER A 11 -1.59 -15.73 5.62
C SER A 11 -1.40 -14.82 4.39
N TYR A 12 -0.17 -14.66 3.88
CA TYR A 12 0.12 -13.87 2.67
C TYR A 12 0.37 -14.73 1.43
N CYS A 13 1.62 -15.05 1.08
CA CYS A 13 1.94 -15.81 -0.12
C CYS A 13 1.77 -17.32 0.08
N GLY A 14 1.70 -18.09 -1.02
CA GLY A 14 1.60 -19.57 -1.04
C GLY A 14 2.83 -20.32 -0.53
N VAL A 15 3.74 -19.67 0.21
CA VAL A 15 4.91 -20.30 0.82
C VAL A 15 4.53 -21.07 2.09
N GLY A 16 3.69 -20.51 2.95
CA GLY A 16 3.33 -21.13 4.24
C GLY A 16 4.45 -21.05 5.29
N CYS A 17 4.94 -19.83 5.58
CA CYS A 17 5.98 -19.63 6.59
C CYS A 17 5.40 -19.82 8.01
N GLY A 18 6.07 -20.60 8.85
CA GLY A 18 5.72 -20.78 10.26
C GLY A 18 6.06 -19.55 11.09
N ILE A 19 5.13 -19.18 11.97
CA ILE A 19 5.16 -18.01 12.83
C ILE A 19 4.89 -18.46 14.27
N ILE A 20 5.64 -17.92 15.22
CA ILE A 20 5.33 -17.97 16.65
C ILE A 20 4.62 -16.66 17.02
N ILE A 21 3.48 -16.79 17.69
CA ILE A 21 2.69 -15.70 18.24
C ILE A 21 2.95 -15.56 19.73
N LYS A 22 3.14 -14.32 20.15
CA LYS A 22 3.20 -13.90 21.55
C LYS A 22 2.12 -12.86 21.81
N LYS A 23 1.48 -12.93 22.97
CA LYS A 23 0.50 -11.93 23.44
C LYS A 23 1.02 -11.25 24.69
N ASP A 24 0.87 -9.94 24.75
CA ASP A 24 1.13 -9.17 25.97
C ASP A 24 -0.08 -9.22 26.93
N ASN A 25 -0.01 -8.43 28.01
CA ASN A 25 -1.07 -8.33 29.01
C ASN A 25 -2.35 -7.70 28.44
N ASN A 26 -2.24 -6.89 27.39
CA ASN A 26 -3.32 -6.19 26.71
C ASN A 26 -3.85 -6.98 25.50
N ASN A 27 -3.45 -8.26 25.36
CA ASN A 27 -3.75 -9.13 24.22
C ASN A 27 -3.24 -8.60 22.86
N LYS A 28 -2.29 -7.66 22.83
CA LYS A 28 -1.63 -7.27 21.57
C LYS A 28 -0.77 -8.42 21.08
N VAL A 29 -0.88 -8.68 19.78
CA VAL A 29 -0.16 -9.76 19.10
C VAL A 29 1.23 -9.27 18.69
N PHE A 30 2.22 -10.12 18.89
CA PHE A 30 3.57 -10.01 18.34
C PHE A 30 3.91 -11.28 17.57
N VAL A 31 4.73 -11.15 16.53
CA VAL A 31 5.10 -12.25 15.64
C VAL A 31 6.61 -12.40 15.58
N GLU A 32 7.08 -13.65 15.57
CA GLU A 32 8.45 -14.01 15.23
C GLU A 32 8.43 -15.25 14.32
N GLY A 33 9.51 -15.52 13.61
CA GLY A 33 9.59 -16.72 12.76
C GLY A 33 9.81 -17.98 13.59
N ASP A 34 9.06 -19.05 13.30
CA ASP A 34 9.29 -20.36 13.93
C ASP A 34 10.57 -21.00 13.39
N LYS A 35 11.59 -21.10 14.24
CA LYS A 35 12.91 -21.67 13.91
C LYS A 35 12.83 -23.15 13.54
N ASP A 36 11.86 -23.87 14.10
CA ASP A 36 11.67 -25.30 13.88
C ASP A 36 10.82 -25.60 12.65
N HIS A 37 10.17 -24.59 12.05
CA HIS A 37 9.26 -24.81 10.95
C HIS A 37 10.01 -25.14 9.65
N PRO A 38 9.67 -26.25 8.94
CA PRO A 38 10.49 -26.79 7.85
C PRO A 38 10.54 -25.89 6.62
N VAL A 39 9.53 -25.03 6.44
CA VAL A 39 9.43 -24.15 5.27
C VAL A 39 10.42 -22.99 5.34
N ASN A 40 10.42 -22.26 6.46
CA ASN A 40 11.11 -20.97 6.58
C ASN A 40 12.27 -20.97 7.57
N LYS A 41 12.42 -22.00 8.42
CA LYS A 41 13.56 -22.15 9.34
C LYS A 41 13.82 -20.86 10.16
N GLY A 42 12.76 -20.24 10.68
CA GLY A 42 12.81 -18.98 11.44
C GLY A 42 12.84 -17.69 10.61
N MET A 43 13.01 -17.75 9.29
CA MET A 43 13.03 -16.56 8.44
C MET A 43 11.61 -16.02 8.18
N LEU A 44 11.45 -14.69 8.15
CA LEU A 44 10.23 -14.03 7.70
C LEU A 44 10.57 -12.89 6.72
N CYS A 45 9.72 -12.69 5.73
CA CYS A 45 9.85 -11.53 4.84
C CYS A 45 9.29 -10.25 5.50
N SER A 46 9.52 -9.09 4.89
CA SER A 46 9.01 -7.79 5.39
C SER A 46 7.51 -7.83 5.73
N LYS A 47 6.69 -8.45 4.88
CA LYS A 47 5.25 -8.64 5.13
C LYS A 47 4.98 -9.54 6.34
N GLY A 48 5.66 -10.68 6.44
CA GLY A 48 5.48 -11.65 7.53
C GLY A 48 5.86 -11.08 8.90
N MET A 49 6.99 -10.37 8.99
CA MET A 49 7.43 -9.74 10.25
C MET A 49 6.46 -8.65 10.73
N ASN A 50 5.76 -7.99 9.81
CA ASN A 50 4.82 -6.91 10.11
C ASN A 50 3.35 -7.36 10.18
N LEU A 51 3.07 -8.67 10.10
CA LEU A 51 1.69 -9.18 10.06
C LEU A 51 0.92 -8.86 11.35
N HIS A 52 1.63 -8.75 12.48
CA HIS A 52 1.03 -8.38 13.76
C HIS A 52 0.41 -6.98 13.76
N TYR A 53 1.00 -5.99 13.09
CA TYR A 53 0.37 -4.66 12.93
C TYR A 53 -0.96 -4.74 12.19
N VAL A 54 -1.09 -5.63 11.22
CA VAL A 54 -2.35 -5.84 10.49
C VAL A 54 -3.42 -6.50 11.37
N ALA A 55 -3.02 -7.43 12.24
CA ALA A 55 -3.92 -8.09 13.18
C ALA A 55 -4.38 -7.15 14.31
N ASN A 56 -3.47 -6.31 14.81
CA ASN A 56 -3.76 -5.36 15.88
C ASN A 56 -4.54 -4.11 15.40
N ASP A 57 -4.38 -3.69 14.14
CA ASP A 57 -5.11 -2.53 13.57
C ASP A 57 -6.54 -2.90 13.13
N THR A 58 -7.51 -2.51 13.97
CA THR A 58 -8.94 -2.71 13.74
C THR A 58 -9.67 -1.49 13.15
N SER A 59 -8.95 -0.41 12.81
CA SER A 59 -9.52 0.90 12.47
C SER A 59 -10.42 0.93 11.23
N ASP A 60 -10.26 -0.02 10.31
CA ASP A 60 -11.07 -0.13 9.09
C ASP A 60 -11.95 -1.38 9.04
N ARG A 61 -12.02 -2.13 10.16
CA ARG A 61 -12.73 -3.41 10.21
C ARG A 61 -14.23 -3.21 9.99
N ILE A 62 -14.84 -4.16 9.30
CA ILE A 62 -16.30 -4.29 9.24
C ILE A 62 -16.73 -4.97 10.52
N LEU A 63 -17.52 -4.27 11.34
CA LEU A 63 -17.87 -4.71 12.69
C LEU A 63 -19.25 -5.37 12.77
N TYR A 64 -20.17 -5.01 11.87
CA TYR A 64 -21.57 -5.44 11.90
C TYR A 64 -22.06 -5.72 10.47
N PRO A 65 -23.07 -6.59 10.29
CA PRO A 65 -23.78 -6.70 9.02
C PRO A 65 -24.35 -5.34 8.62
N GLU A 66 -24.19 -4.98 7.35
CA GLU A 66 -24.72 -3.74 6.80
C GLU A 66 -25.52 -4.02 5.53
N MET A 67 -26.70 -3.41 5.36
CA MET A 67 -27.60 -3.72 4.25
C MET A 67 -28.23 -2.47 3.65
N ARG A 68 -28.49 -2.52 2.34
CA ARG A 68 -29.35 -1.58 1.63
C ARG A 68 -30.72 -2.21 1.41
N TRP A 69 -31.78 -1.53 1.86
CA TRP A 69 -33.16 -1.98 1.60
C TRP A 69 -33.55 -1.87 0.12
N SER A 70 -33.00 -0.86 -0.56
CA SER A 70 -32.95 -0.78 -2.02
C SER A 70 -31.69 -0.04 -2.45
N ARG A 71 -31.32 -0.12 -3.73
CA ARG A 71 -30.11 0.52 -4.26
C ARG A 71 -30.06 2.03 -4.12
N SER A 72 -31.20 2.70 -3.99
CA SER A 72 -31.29 4.14 -3.75
C SER A 72 -31.14 4.52 -2.28
N HIS A 73 -31.25 3.57 -1.35
CA HIS A 73 -31.10 3.83 0.08
C HIS A 73 -29.63 3.79 0.50
N PRO A 74 -29.24 4.55 1.54
CA PRO A 74 -27.96 4.36 2.21
C PRO A 74 -27.87 2.94 2.79
N ARG A 75 -26.65 2.49 3.04
CA ARG A 75 -26.40 1.23 3.71
C ARG A 75 -26.45 1.47 5.23
N GLU A 76 -27.13 0.60 5.95
CA GLU A 76 -27.38 0.74 7.39
C GLU A 76 -26.99 -0.55 8.13
N ARG A 77 -26.59 -0.43 9.39
CA ARG A 77 -26.35 -1.59 10.27
C ARG A 77 -27.65 -2.38 10.44
N VAL A 78 -27.56 -3.70 10.33
CA VAL A 78 -28.67 -4.64 10.58
C VAL A 78 -28.23 -5.81 11.46
N SER A 79 -29.19 -6.58 11.97
CA SER A 79 -28.88 -7.81 12.71
C SER A 79 -28.40 -8.92 11.76
N TRP A 80 -27.65 -9.88 12.29
CA TRP A 80 -27.29 -11.10 11.54
C TRP A 80 -28.50 -11.88 11.03
N ASN A 81 -29.59 -11.90 11.80
CA ASN A 81 -30.83 -12.56 11.40
C ASN A 81 -31.43 -11.88 10.18
N ASP A 82 -31.62 -10.56 10.22
CA ASP A 82 -32.20 -9.81 9.09
C ASP A 82 -31.32 -9.93 7.84
N ALA A 83 -30.00 -9.84 8.00
CA ALA A 83 -29.03 -9.98 6.93
C ALA A 83 -29.14 -11.32 6.19
N LEU A 84 -29.08 -12.43 6.95
CA LEU A 84 -29.06 -13.77 6.36
C LEU A 84 -30.45 -14.26 5.94
N ASP A 85 -31.53 -13.88 6.64
CA ASP A 85 -32.90 -14.13 6.18
C ASP A 85 -33.18 -13.44 4.86
N ARG A 86 -32.72 -12.19 4.71
CA ARG A 86 -32.83 -11.46 3.46
C ARG A 86 -32.03 -12.13 2.36
N ALA A 87 -30.76 -12.46 2.62
CA ALA A 87 -29.91 -13.14 1.64
C ALA A 87 -30.56 -14.45 1.16
N ALA A 88 -30.98 -15.32 2.08
CA ALA A 88 -31.61 -16.59 1.76
C ALA A 88 -32.93 -16.39 0.97
N SER A 89 -33.76 -15.44 1.39
CA SER A 89 -35.03 -15.13 0.69
C SER A 89 -34.79 -14.63 -0.74
N VAL A 90 -33.80 -13.76 -0.95
CA VAL A 90 -33.44 -13.23 -2.27
C VAL A 90 -32.88 -14.34 -3.16
N PHE A 91 -31.96 -15.16 -2.65
CA PHE A 91 -31.40 -16.29 -3.40
C PHE A 91 -32.50 -17.30 -3.77
N LYS A 92 -33.37 -17.71 -2.85
CA LYS A 92 -34.53 -18.59 -3.14
C LYS A 92 -35.40 -18.01 -4.24
N SER A 93 -35.74 -16.72 -4.16
CA SER A 93 -36.58 -16.04 -5.15
C SER A 93 -35.95 -16.02 -6.54
N ILE A 94 -34.66 -15.66 -6.60
CA ILE A 94 -33.89 -15.61 -7.85
C ILE A 94 -33.78 -17.01 -8.46
N ILE A 95 -33.38 -18.03 -7.69
CA ILE A 95 -33.24 -19.41 -8.15
C ILE A 95 -34.59 -19.95 -8.63
N LYS A 96 -35.68 -19.71 -7.89
CA LYS A 96 -37.03 -20.13 -8.28
C LYS A 96 -37.47 -19.53 -9.62
N LYS A 97 -37.11 -18.26 -9.87
CA LYS A 97 -37.53 -17.53 -11.07
C LYS A 97 -36.63 -17.75 -12.29
N HIS A 98 -35.33 -17.91 -12.07
CA HIS A 98 -34.31 -17.88 -13.12
C HIS A 98 -33.44 -19.14 -13.20
N GLY A 99 -33.67 -20.12 -12.32
CA GLY A 99 -32.86 -21.33 -12.22
C GLY A 99 -31.60 -21.16 -11.37
N PRO A 100 -30.94 -22.26 -11.00
CA PRO A 100 -29.78 -22.24 -10.10
C PRO A 100 -28.56 -21.53 -10.69
N ASP A 101 -28.36 -21.59 -12.00
CA ASP A 101 -27.27 -20.90 -12.71
C ASP A 101 -27.39 -19.36 -12.72
N SER A 102 -28.42 -18.79 -12.08
CA SER A 102 -28.62 -17.35 -11.94
C SER A 102 -27.97 -16.74 -10.70
N VAL A 103 -27.32 -17.56 -9.85
CA VAL A 103 -26.52 -17.12 -8.70
C VAL A 103 -25.09 -17.67 -8.80
N GLY A 104 -24.13 -17.02 -8.13
CA GLY A 104 -22.74 -17.48 -8.13
C GLY A 104 -21.90 -16.95 -6.97
N PHE A 105 -20.82 -17.67 -6.69
CA PHE A 105 -19.87 -17.38 -5.60
C PHE A 105 -18.48 -17.09 -6.19
N TYR A 106 -17.94 -15.91 -5.89
CA TYR A 106 -16.56 -15.56 -6.20
C TYR A 106 -15.74 -15.49 -4.91
N VAL A 107 -15.01 -16.56 -4.64
CA VAL A 107 -14.25 -16.76 -3.39
C VAL A 107 -12.74 -16.59 -3.63
N SER A 108 -11.90 -16.92 -2.64
CA SER A 108 -10.52 -16.45 -2.60
C SER A 108 -9.55 -17.48 -2.06
N GLY A 109 -8.36 -17.59 -2.65
CA GLY A 109 -7.24 -18.40 -2.14
C GLY A 109 -6.72 -17.96 -0.77
N GLN A 110 -7.35 -16.97 -0.15
CA GLN A 110 -7.14 -16.55 1.23
C GLN A 110 -8.05 -17.29 2.24
N SER A 111 -9.11 -17.95 1.76
CA SER A 111 -10.00 -18.75 2.60
C SER A 111 -9.30 -19.99 3.15
N LEU A 112 -9.71 -20.43 4.34
CA LEU A 112 -9.28 -21.69 4.94
C LEU A 112 -9.91 -22.87 4.17
N THR A 113 -9.30 -24.05 4.25
CA THR A 113 -9.75 -25.24 3.50
C THR A 113 -11.19 -25.62 3.85
N GLU A 114 -11.58 -25.46 5.12
CA GLU A 114 -12.92 -25.72 5.63
C GLU A 114 -13.96 -24.76 5.00
N GLU A 115 -13.63 -23.47 4.92
CA GLU A 115 -14.48 -22.44 4.30
C GLU A 115 -14.68 -22.72 2.82
N TYR A 116 -13.59 -23.09 2.17
CA TYR A 116 -13.56 -23.49 0.78
C TYR A 116 -14.43 -24.72 0.49
N TYR A 117 -14.31 -25.73 1.35
CA TYR A 117 -15.08 -26.97 1.27
C TYR A 117 -16.58 -26.69 1.42
N ILE A 118 -16.97 -25.91 2.43
CA ILE A 118 -18.39 -25.56 2.66
C ILE A 118 -18.94 -24.71 1.52
N ALA A 119 -18.20 -23.71 1.04
CA ALA A 119 -18.63 -22.91 -0.10
C ALA A 119 -18.86 -23.79 -1.35
N ASN A 120 -17.96 -24.75 -1.62
CA ASN A 120 -18.11 -25.67 -2.75
C ASN A 120 -19.28 -26.66 -2.56
N LYS A 121 -19.40 -27.29 -1.38
CA LYS A 121 -20.50 -28.21 -1.02
C LYS A 121 -21.85 -27.50 -1.17
N LEU A 122 -21.99 -26.31 -0.61
CA LEU A 122 -23.18 -25.47 -0.73
C LEU A 122 -23.52 -25.17 -2.19
N THR A 123 -22.55 -24.67 -2.96
CA THR A 123 -22.82 -24.23 -4.35
C THR A 123 -23.19 -25.41 -5.25
N LYS A 124 -22.32 -26.43 -5.34
CA LYS A 124 -22.47 -27.53 -6.30
C LYS A 124 -23.49 -28.56 -5.86
N GLY A 125 -23.50 -28.89 -4.57
CA GLY A 125 -24.37 -29.91 -4.01
C GLY A 125 -25.81 -29.43 -3.80
N PHE A 126 -25.98 -28.26 -3.18
CA PHE A 126 -27.29 -27.85 -2.65
C PHE A 126 -27.97 -26.73 -3.44
N LEU A 127 -27.23 -25.70 -3.87
CA LEU A 127 -27.78 -24.70 -4.80
C LEU A 127 -27.99 -25.30 -6.20
N GLY A 128 -27.27 -26.37 -6.54
CA GLY A 128 -27.42 -27.09 -7.80
C GLY A 128 -26.80 -26.35 -9.00
N THR A 129 -25.83 -25.47 -8.76
CA THR A 129 -25.05 -24.80 -9.81
C THR A 129 -23.56 -25.01 -9.59
N ASN A 130 -22.79 -25.06 -10.68
CA ASN A 130 -21.33 -25.10 -10.62
C ASN A 130 -20.71 -23.69 -10.62
N ASN A 131 -21.52 -22.63 -10.51
CA ASN A 131 -21.09 -21.23 -10.48
C ASN A 131 -20.38 -20.85 -9.16
N ILE A 132 -19.24 -21.48 -8.90
CA ILE A 132 -18.26 -21.06 -7.90
C ILE A 132 -16.91 -20.98 -8.59
N ASP A 133 -16.22 -19.86 -8.45
CA ASP A 133 -14.82 -19.75 -8.88
C ASP A 133 -14.03 -18.88 -7.92
N THR A 134 -12.71 -18.87 -8.09
CA THR A 134 -11.81 -18.20 -7.16
C THR A 134 -10.81 -17.32 -7.90
N ASN A 135 -10.15 -16.41 -7.19
CA ASN A 135 -9.00 -15.70 -7.75
C ASN A 135 -7.84 -16.61 -8.20
N SER A 136 -7.83 -17.90 -7.81
CA SER A 136 -6.91 -18.89 -8.38
C SER A 136 -7.11 -19.05 -9.89
N ARG A 137 -8.33 -18.76 -10.40
CA ARG A 137 -8.62 -18.66 -11.83
C ARG A 137 -7.68 -17.70 -12.55
N LEU A 138 -7.37 -16.59 -11.87
CA LEU A 138 -6.56 -15.50 -12.39
C LEU A 138 -5.06 -15.75 -12.21
N CYS A 139 -4.65 -16.89 -11.65
CA CYS A 139 -3.31 -17.07 -11.08
C CYS A 139 -2.62 -18.38 -11.51
N MET A 140 -3.29 -19.52 -11.36
CA MET A 140 -2.65 -20.83 -11.48
C MET A 140 -3.34 -21.78 -12.46
N SER A 141 -4.47 -21.40 -13.06
CA SER A 141 -5.31 -22.29 -13.87
C SER A 141 -4.53 -22.95 -15.01
N SER A 142 -3.66 -22.19 -15.66
CA SER A 142 -2.83 -22.72 -16.76
C SER A 142 -1.83 -23.77 -16.27
N ALA A 143 -1.24 -23.59 -15.09
CA ALA A 143 -0.37 -24.59 -14.46
C ALA A 143 -1.14 -25.85 -14.05
N VAL A 144 -2.35 -25.69 -13.51
CA VAL A 144 -3.24 -26.81 -13.15
C VAL A 144 -3.54 -27.69 -14.36
N VAL A 145 -3.89 -27.07 -15.49
CA VAL A 145 -4.12 -27.82 -16.74
C VAL A 145 -2.82 -28.49 -17.20
N GLY A 146 -1.68 -27.79 -17.12
CA GLY A 146 -0.36 -28.34 -17.42
C GLY A 146 -0.04 -29.62 -16.63
N TYR A 147 -0.19 -29.58 -15.31
CA TYR A 147 0.02 -30.74 -14.44
C TYR A 147 -0.98 -31.86 -14.74
N LYS A 148 -2.28 -31.55 -14.83
CA LYS A 148 -3.31 -32.57 -15.11
C LYS A 148 -3.05 -33.31 -16.43
N LYS A 149 -2.59 -32.60 -17.45
CA LYS A 149 -2.31 -33.17 -18.77
C LYS A 149 -0.99 -33.92 -18.84
N THR A 150 -0.02 -33.55 -18.02
CA THR A 150 1.32 -34.16 -18.02
C THR A 150 1.41 -35.36 -17.07
N PHE A 151 0.83 -35.23 -15.87
CA PHE A 151 0.94 -36.19 -14.77
C PHE A 151 -0.38 -36.88 -14.41
N GLY A 152 -1.50 -36.48 -15.01
CA GLY A 152 -2.83 -37.07 -14.80
C GLY A 152 -3.73 -36.30 -13.82
N GLU A 153 -3.13 -35.59 -12.86
CA GLU A 153 -3.83 -34.74 -11.89
C GLU A 153 -3.03 -33.46 -11.60
N ASP A 154 -3.64 -32.51 -10.88
CA ASP A 154 -2.95 -31.31 -10.36
C ASP A 154 -2.01 -31.68 -9.20
N SER A 155 -0.93 -32.39 -9.52
CA SER A 155 0.03 -32.93 -8.56
C SER A 155 1.38 -32.27 -8.74
N VAL A 156 1.70 -31.30 -7.87
CA VAL A 156 3.04 -30.70 -7.80
C VAL A 156 4.00 -31.79 -7.32
N PRO A 157 5.07 -32.14 -8.06
CA PRO A 157 5.87 -33.32 -7.74
C PRO A 157 6.93 -33.12 -6.64
N ILE A 158 7.32 -31.87 -6.38
CA ILE A 158 8.53 -31.52 -5.62
C ILE A 158 8.27 -31.18 -4.13
N SER A 159 9.32 -31.11 -3.31
CA SER A 159 9.33 -30.45 -1.99
C SER A 159 10.24 -29.21 -2.00
N TYR A 160 10.02 -28.25 -1.11
CA TYR A 160 10.96 -27.16 -0.87
C TYR A 160 12.34 -27.66 -0.42
N ALA A 161 12.43 -28.85 0.20
CA ALA A 161 13.71 -29.46 0.54
C ALA A 161 14.58 -29.78 -0.68
N ASP A 162 14.00 -29.81 -1.89
CA ASP A 162 14.74 -30.00 -3.13
C ASP A 162 15.57 -28.78 -3.53
N ILE A 163 15.25 -27.59 -2.99
CA ILE A 163 16.04 -26.38 -3.23
C ILE A 163 17.49 -26.59 -2.76
N GLU A 164 17.70 -27.24 -1.61
CA GLU A 164 19.04 -27.52 -1.10
C GLU A 164 19.73 -28.72 -1.78
N LEU A 165 19.08 -29.39 -2.73
CA LEU A 165 19.62 -30.56 -3.44
C LEU A 165 19.88 -30.31 -4.93
N ALA A 166 19.23 -29.31 -5.51
CA ALA A 166 19.37 -28.98 -6.92
C ALA A 166 20.68 -28.25 -7.22
N ASP A 167 21.22 -28.44 -8.42
CA ASP A 167 22.39 -27.72 -8.94
C ASP A 167 22.05 -26.81 -10.13
N CYS A 168 20.83 -26.89 -10.67
CA CYS A 168 20.33 -26.00 -11.71
C CYS A 168 18.89 -25.52 -11.42
N PHE A 169 18.68 -24.21 -11.52
CA PHE A 169 17.38 -23.56 -11.40
C PHE A 169 17.03 -22.78 -12.66
N LEU A 170 15.83 -23.01 -13.21
CA LEU A 170 15.22 -22.16 -14.23
C LEU A 170 14.04 -21.40 -13.61
N ILE A 171 14.25 -20.15 -13.28
CA ILE A 171 13.19 -19.25 -12.79
C ILE A 171 12.59 -18.53 -13.99
N THR A 172 11.34 -18.81 -14.33
CA THR A 172 10.71 -18.24 -15.54
C THR A 172 9.35 -17.62 -15.27
N GLY A 173 9.13 -16.41 -15.82
CA GLY A 173 7.90 -15.66 -15.59
C GLY A 173 7.59 -15.46 -14.10
N ALA A 174 8.63 -15.34 -13.27
CA ALA A 174 8.52 -15.28 -11.82
C ALA A 174 9.61 -14.38 -11.23
N ASN A 175 9.26 -13.66 -10.17
CA ASN A 175 10.21 -12.89 -9.34
C ASN A 175 10.15 -13.35 -7.88
N PRO A 176 10.65 -14.57 -7.56
CA PRO A 176 10.61 -15.11 -6.21
C PRO A 176 11.34 -14.24 -5.19
N ALA A 177 12.33 -13.44 -5.57
CA ALA A 177 12.99 -12.49 -4.67
C ALA A 177 12.00 -11.54 -3.97
N TRP A 178 10.91 -11.14 -4.63
CA TRP A 178 9.86 -10.27 -4.06
C TRP A 178 8.58 -11.01 -3.69
N CYS A 179 8.15 -11.94 -4.55
CA CYS A 179 6.86 -12.60 -4.43
C CYS A 179 6.90 -13.81 -3.48
N HIS A 180 8.05 -14.49 -3.39
CA HIS A 180 8.25 -15.68 -2.55
C HIS A 180 9.60 -15.59 -1.81
N PRO A 181 9.88 -14.52 -1.04
CA PRO A 181 11.24 -14.17 -0.64
C PRO A 181 11.94 -15.29 0.13
N ILE A 182 11.21 -16.05 0.96
CA ILE A 182 11.79 -17.15 1.74
C ILE A 182 12.31 -18.28 0.88
N LEU A 183 11.61 -18.65 -0.19
CA LEU A 183 12.11 -19.67 -1.12
C LEU A 183 13.35 -19.18 -1.84
N PHE A 184 13.36 -17.90 -2.22
CA PHE A 184 14.53 -17.28 -2.84
C PHE A 184 15.73 -17.18 -1.87
N ARG A 185 15.51 -16.84 -0.59
CA ARG A 185 16.57 -16.82 0.43
C ARG A 185 17.19 -18.21 0.65
N ARG A 186 16.39 -19.28 0.57
CA ARG A 186 16.90 -20.65 0.61
C ARG A 186 17.79 -20.96 -0.60
N LEU A 187 17.36 -20.55 -1.79
CA LEU A 187 18.15 -20.69 -3.02
C LEU A 187 19.45 -19.89 -2.99
N GLU A 188 19.42 -18.65 -2.51
CA GLU A 188 20.63 -17.85 -2.36
C GLU A 188 21.61 -18.48 -1.38
N LYS A 189 21.13 -18.88 -0.19
CA LYS A 189 21.96 -19.56 0.80
C LYS A 189 22.57 -20.84 0.22
N HIS A 190 21.77 -21.64 -0.49
CA HIS A 190 22.25 -22.85 -1.15
C HIS A 190 23.34 -22.57 -2.17
N LYS A 191 23.19 -21.53 -3.00
CA LYS A 191 24.21 -21.11 -3.97
C LYS A 191 25.44 -20.48 -3.31
N GLU A 192 25.29 -19.76 -2.21
CA GLU A 192 26.40 -19.24 -1.41
C GLU A 192 27.25 -20.40 -0.84
N GLU A 193 26.60 -21.46 -0.35
CA GLU A 193 27.25 -22.68 0.16
C GLU A 193 27.79 -23.57 -0.98
N ASN A 194 27.21 -23.48 -2.19
CA ASN A 194 27.56 -24.28 -3.36
C ASN A 194 27.72 -23.39 -4.61
N PRO A 195 28.89 -22.77 -4.84
CA PRO A 195 29.09 -21.79 -5.93
C PRO A 195 28.86 -22.31 -7.35
N ASP A 196 28.88 -23.63 -7.54
CA ASP A 196 28.64 -24.26 -8.83
C ASP A 196 27.15 -24.27 -9.24
N VAL A 197 26.24 -24.08 -8.28
CA VAL A 197 24.80 -23.99 -8.54
C VAL A 197 24.50 -22.89 -9.57
N LYS A 198 23.79 -23.24 -10.63
CA LYS A 198 23.43 -22.32 -11.72
C LYS A 198 21.98 -21.89 -11.63
N VAL A 199 21.76 -20.59 -11.86
CA VAL A 199 20.44 -19.96 -11.87
C VAL A 199 20.26 -19.26 -13.20
N ILE A 200 19.23 -19.67 -13.92
CA ILE A 200 18.77 -19.10 -15.18
C ILE A 200 17.46 -18.37 -14.90
N VAL A 201 17.35 -17.12 -15.34
CA VAL A 201 16.11 -16.33 -15.24
C VAL A 201 15.60 -15.97 -16.63
N VAL A 202 14.32 -16.22 -16.88
CA VAL A 202 13.61 -15.85 -18.11
C VAL A 202 12.52 -14.84 -17.71
N ASP A 203 12.77 -13.56 -17.97
CA ASP A 203 11.86 -12.46 -17.64
C ASP A 203 12.17 -11.24 -18.54
N PRO A 204 11.18 -10.58 -19.17
CA PRO A 204 11.42 -9.35 -19.93
C PRO A 204 11.97 -8.20 -19.08
N ARG A 205 11.76 -8.25 -17.75
CA ARG A 205 12.26 -7.29 -16.79
C ARG A 205 13.47 -7.87 -16.06
N LYS A 206 14.51 -7.06 -15.90
CA LYS A 206 15.67 -7.33 -15.05
C LYS A 206 15.27 -7.14 -13.58
N THR A 207 14.58 -8.15 -13.04
CA THR A 207 14.15 -8.20 -11.63
C THR A 207 15.32 -8.49 -10.70
N ASP A 208 15.15 -8.37 -9.38
CA ASP A 208 16.15 -8.82 -8.41
C ASP A 208 16.50 -10.30 -8.58
N SER A 209 15.53 -11.14 -8.97
CA SER A 209 15.82 -12.54 -9.32
C SER A 209 16.75 -12.62 -10.53
N ALA A 210 16.51 -11.82 -11.58
CA ALA A 210 17.36 -11.75 -12.76
C ALA A 210 18.75 -11.16 -12.48
N ASN A 211 18.86 -10.14 -11.63
CA ASN A 211 20.13 -9.55 -11.19
C ASN A 211 21.01 -10.58 -10.45
N PHE A 212 20.41 -11.56 -9.77
CA PHE A 212 21.12 -12.64 -9.09
C PHE A 212 21.54 -13.80 -10.02
N ALA A 213 20.93 -13.92 -11.19
CA ALA A 213 21.08 -15.07 -12.08
C ALA A 213 22.45 -15.10 -12.77
N ASP A 214 22.94 -16.31 -13.10
CA ASP A 214 24.13 -16.50 -13.94
C ASP A 214 23.81 -16.24 -15.42
N ILE A 215 22.55 -16.45 -15.80
CA ILE A 215 22.04 -16.24 -17.16
C ILE A 215 20.67 -15.57 -17.05
N HIS A 216 20.55 -14.37 -17.61
CA HIS A 216 19.26 -13.69 -17.80
C HIS A 216 18.86 -13.72 -19.26
N LEU A 217 17.83 -14.49 -19.59
CA LEU A 217 17.22 -14.54 -20.91
C LEU A 217 16.09 -13.51 -20.97
N GLN A 218 16.43 -12.26 -21.29
CA GLN A 218 15.47 -11.16 -21.38
C GLN A 218 14.64 -11.25 -22.67
N LEU A 219 13.66 -12.15 -22.70
CA LEU A 219 12.82 -12.40 -23.89
C LEU A 219 11.83 -11.27 -24.20
N LEU A 220 11.32 -11.27 -25.43
CA LEU A 220 10.11 -10.54 -25.82
C LEU A 220 8.87 -11.25 -25.24
N PRO A 221 7.95 -10.55 -24.55
CA PRO A 221 6.75 -11.16 -24.00
C PRO A 221 5.97 -11.99 -25.03
N GLY A 222 5.48 -13.17 -24.63
CA GLY A 222 4.70 -14.06 -25.50
C GLY A 222 5.52 -15.06 -26.31
N THR A 223 6.85 -15.01 -26.26
CA THR A 223 7.73 -15.89 -27.06
C THR A 223 8.27 -17.10 -26.27
N ASP A 224 7.68 -17.40 -25.11
CA ASP A 224 8.13 -18.42 -24.17
C ASP A 224 8.16 -19.83 -24.79
N ILE A 225 7.12 -20.21 -25.55
CA ILE A 225 7.03 -21.54 -26.20
C ILE A 225 8.19 -21.74 -27.17
N ILE A 226 8.48 -20.71 -27.98
CA ILE A 226 9.59 -20.72 -28.95
C ILE A 226 10.94 -20.87 -28.24
N LEU A 227 11.12 -20.17 -27.12
CA LEU A 227 12.36 -20.25 -26.33
C LEU A 227 12.56 -21.66 -25.75
N TYR A 228 11.54 -22.25 -25.12
CA TYR A 228 11.67 -23.60 -24.54
C TYR A 228 11.84 -24.67 -25.60
N ASN A 229 11.17 -24.56 -26.75
CA ASN A 229 11.39 -25.48 -27.86
C ASN A 229 12.81 -25.36 -28.43
N ALA A 230 13.38 -24.16 -28.50
CA ALA A 230 14.77 -23.96 -28.90
C ALA A 230 15.77 -24.56 -27.89
N ILE A 231 15.49 -24.45 -26.58
CA ILE A 231 16.26 -25.12 -25.52
C ILE A 231 16.14 -26.65 -25.67
N GLY A 232 14.92 -27.18 -25.83
CA GLY A 232 14.67 -28.61 -26.04
C GLY A 232 15.37 -29.17 -27.27
N ARG A 233 15.39 -28.42 -28.37
CA ARG A 233 16.18 -28.74 -29.56
C ARG A 233 17.67 -28.83 -29.26
N CYS A 234 18.21 -27.85 -28.53
CA CYS A 234 19.64 -27.87 -28.15
C CYS A 234 19.99 -29.08 -27.27
N LEU A 235 19.12 -29.44 -26.32
CA LEU A 235 19.29 -30.64 -25.49
C LEU A 235 19.35 -31.90 -26.35
N TYR A 236 18.43 -32.03 -27.31
CA TYR A 236 18.37 -33.15 -28.23
C TYR A 236 19.60 -33.23 -29.15
N GLU A 237 19.95 -32.14 -29.84
CA GLU A 237 21.10 -32.09 -30.77
C GLU A 237 22.43 -32.40 -30.07
N ARG A 238 22.54 -32.12 -28.78
CA ARG A 238 23.75 -32.38 -27.97
C ARG A 238 23.78 -33.74 -27.28
N GLY A 239 22.71 -34.54 -27.38
CA GLY A 239 22.61 -35.81 -26.66
C GLY A 239 22.51 -35.66 -25.13
N LEU A 240 21.95 -34.55 -24.64
CA LEU A 240 21.76 -34.26 -23.21
C LEU A 240 20.33 -34.61 -22.75
N ILE A 241 19.78 -35.71 -23.25
CA ILE A 241 18.42 -36.18 -22.96
C ILE A 241 18.47 -37.50 -22.17
N ASP A 242 17.46 -37.76 -21.34
CA ASP A 242 17.34 -39.03 -20.59
C ASP A 242 16.54 -40.05 -21.43
N GLU A 243 17.23 -40.74 -22.35
CA GLU A 243 16.60 -41.69 -23.27
C GLU A 243 15.87 -42.85 -22.56
N ASP A 244 16.42 -43.33 -21.44
CA ASP A 244 15.82 -44.42 -20.67
C ASP A 244 14.52 -43.96 -20.01
N PHE A 245 14.52 -42.79 -19.38
CA PHE A 245 13.31 -42.22 -18.81
C PHE A 245 12.24 -41.98 -19.88
N ILE A 246 12.61 -41.37 -21.01
CA ILE A 246 11.70 -41.09 -22.12
C ILE A 246 11.05 -42.40 -22.61
N LYS A 247 11.84 -43.43 -22.89
CA LYS A 247 11.34 -44.69 -23.44
C LYS A 247 10.42 -45.43 -22.46
N ASN A 248 10.80 -45.49 -21.19
CA ASN A 248 10.14 -46.37 -20.22
C ASN A 248 8.98 -45.68 -19.48
N HIS A 249 9.06 -44.37 -19.25
CA HIS A 249 8.18 -43.65 -18.33
C HIS A 249 7.41 -42.50 -18.97
N THR A 250 7.55 -42.29 -20.28
CA THR A 250 6.81 -41.25 -21.01
C THR A 250 6.08 -41.76 -22.25
N GLU A 251 5.15 -40.96 -22.75
CA GLU A 251 4.51 -41.09 -24.06
C GLU A 251 4.46 -39.73 -24.77
N GLY A 252 4.26 -39.73 -26.10
CA GLY A 252 4.15 -38.50 -26.89
C GLY A 252 5.47 -37.85 -27.35
N PHE A 253 6.63 -38.41 -26.99
CA PHE A 253 7.95 -37.84 -27.31
C PHE A 253 8.19 -37.61 -28.80
N SER A 254 7.71 -38.49 -29.69
CA SER A 254 7.91 -38.34 -31.14
C SER A 254 7.34 -37.02 -31.69
N ALA A 255 6.15 -36.63 -31.22
CA ALA A 255 5.50 -35.40 -31.66
C ALA A 255 6.21 -34.16 -31.08
N TYR A 256 6.67 -34.24 -29.82
CA TYR A 256 7.49 -33.18 -29.23
C TYR A 256 8.82 -33.00 -29.97
N LYS A 257 9.49 -34.11 -30.33
CA LYS A 257 10.71 -34.09 -31.12
C LYS A 257 10.48 -33.40 -32.46
N GLU A 258 9.40 -33.71 -33.17
CA GLU A 258 9.07 -33.03 -34.43
C GLU A 258 8.93 -31.51 -34.22
N GLN A 259 8.15 -31.09 -33.21
CA GLN A 259 7.90 -29.68 -32.94
C GLN A 259 9.17 -28.88 -32.62
N VAL A 260 10.11 -29.42 -31.84
CA VAL A 260 11.34 -28.66 -31.49
C VAL A 260 12.22 -28.38 -32.73
N PHE A 261 12.05 -29.13 -33.83
CA PHE A 261 12.77 -28.90 -35.08
C PHE A 261 12.07 -27.91 -36.04
N ASP A 262 10.79 -27.56 -35.82
CA ASP A 262 10.02 -26.62 -36.66
C ASP A 262 10.65 -25.23 -36.77
N THR A 263 11.35 -24.81 -35.72
CA THR A 263 12.03 -23.52 -35.66
C THR A 263 13.53 -23.71 -35.48
N SER A 264 14.33 -23.09 -36.36
CA SER A 264 15.78 -23.08 -36.21
C SER A 264 16.21 -22.19 -35.03
N ILE A 265 17.33 -22.50 -34.38
CA ILE A 265 17.85 -21.70 -33.26
C ILE A 265 18.07 -20.24 -33.67
N LYS A 266 18.54 -20.00 -34.90
CA LYS A 266 18.69 -18.64 -35.45
C LYS A 266 17.36 -17.89 -35.55
N LYS A 267 16.29 -18.56 -36.01
CA LYS A 267 14.95 -17.98 -36.08
C LYS A 267 14.38 -17.74 -34.68
N ALA A 268 14.53 -18.71 -33.77
CA ALA A 268 14.10 -18.57 -32.37
C ALA A 268 14.80 -17.40 -31.68
N SER A 269 16.12 -17.25 -31.84
CA SER A 269 16.89 -16.12 -31.30
C SER A 269 16.31 -14.77 -31.71
N LYS A 270 15.99 -14.61 -33.01
CA LYS A 270 15.38 -13.38 -33.54
C LYS A 270 13.99 -13.14 -32.96
N LEU A 271 13.14 -14.17 -32.93
CA LEU A 271 11.76 -14.06 -32.45
C LEU A 271 11.69 -13.77 -30.95
N CYS A 272 12.49 -14.45 -30.14
CA CYS A 272 12.54 -14.24 -28.70
C CYS A 272 13.29 -12.95 -28.31
N GLY A 273 14.11 -12.40 -29.20
CA GLY A 273 15.00 -11.29 -28.87
C GLY A 273 16.05 -11.68 -27.82
N VAL A 274 16.51 -12.94 -27.87
CA VAL A 274 17.51 -13.56 -26.98
C VAL A 274 18.67 -14.07 -27.84
N PRO A 275 19.94 -13.80 -27.52
CA PRO A 275 21.07 -14.27 -28.31
C PRO A 275 21.16 -15.81 -28.40
N GLU A 276 21.48 -16.34 -29.58
CA GLU A 276 21.67 -17.79 -29.80
C GLU A 276 22.67 -18.41 -28.81
N LYS A 277 23.77 -17.70 -28.52
CA LYS A 277 24.77 -18.15 -27.55
C LYS A 277 24.17 -18.41 -26.16
N ASP A 278 23.21 -17.60 -25.73
CA ASP A 278 22.63 -17.66 -24.40
C ASP A 278 21.56 -18.76 -24.33
N ILE A 279 20.81 -18.98 -25.42
CA ILE A 279 19.90 -20.14 -25.57
C ILE A 279 20.69 -21.44 -25.46
N ARG A 280 21.80 -21.56 -26.20
CA ARG A 280 22.67 -22.75 -26.15
C ARG A 280 23.30 -22.93 -24.77
N LYS A 281 23.76 -21.84 -24.14
CA LYS A 281 24.33 -21.90 -22.79
C LYS A 281 23.30 -22.36 -21.75
N ALA A 282 22.05 -21.90 -21.84
CA ALA A 282 20.96 -22.38 -21.00
C ALA A 282 20.66 -23.87 -21.26
N ALA A 283 20.62 -24.26 -22.54
CA ALA A 283 20.85 -25.61 -23.07
C ALA A 283 21.73 -26.49 -22.19
N ASP A 284 22.99 -26.09 -22.18
CA ASP A 284 24.08 -26.85 -21.59
C ASP A 284 23.98 -26.95 -20.08
N VAL A 285 23.66 -25.82 -19.44
CA VAL A 285 23.51 -25.77 -17.98
C VAL A 285 22.38 -26.69 -17.52
N ILE A 286 21.25 -26.70 -18.22
CA ILE A 286 20.12 -27.59 -17.89
C ILE A 286 20.51 -29.05 -18.17
N GLY A 287 21.05 -29.36 -19.35
CA GLY A 287 21.32 -30.72 -19.77
C GLY A 287 22.47 -31.41 -19.03
N LEU A 288 23.39 -30.65 -18.44
CA LEU A 288 24.52 -31.17 -17.65
C LEU A 288 24.23 -31.24 -16.14
N SER A 289 23.09 -30.69 -15.69
CA SER A 289 22.73 -30.66 -14.27
C SER A 289 22.37 -32.04 -13.72
N LYS A 290 22.64 -32.27 -12.44
CA LYS A 290 22.21 -33.48 -11.74
C LYS A 290 20.79 -33.33 -11.21
N GLY A 291 20.45 -32.16 -10.67
CA GLY A 291 19.14 -31.81 -10.15
C GLY A 291 18.64 -30.51 -10.77
N PHE A 292 17.55 -30.60 -11.53
CA PHE A 292 16.97 -29.48 -12.25
C PHE A 292 15.59 -29.10 -11.70
N ILE A 293 15.46 -27.87 -11.24
CA ILE A 293 14.17 -27.29 -10.80
C ILE A 293 13.78 -26.16 -11.75
N SER A 294 12.61 -26.28 -12.37
CA SER A 294 11.98 -25.15 -13.06
C SER A 294 10.95 -24.49 -12.15
N MET A 295 11.14 -23.21 -11.81
CA MET A 295 10.26 -22.42 -10.96
C MET A 295 9.51 -21.39 -11.79
N TRP A 296 8.17 -21.41 -11.81
CA TRP A 296 7.41 -20.43 -12.61
C TRP A 296 6.16 -19.90 -11.91
N ALA A 297 5.64 -18.79 -12.43
CA ALA A 297 4.43 -18.14 -11.92
C ALA A 297 3.68 -17.37 -13.03
N MET A 298 3.25 -16.14 -12.72
CA MET A 298 2.28 -15.37 -13.50
C MET A 298 2.75 -14.98 -14.91
N GLY A 299 4.05 -14.89 -15.16
CA GLY A 299 4.59 -14.55 -16.48
C GLY A 299 4.23 -15.59 -17.55
N LEU A 300 4.05 -16.84 -17.14
CA LEU A 300 3.58 -17.93 -18.01
C LEU A 300 2.07 -18.11 -17.89
N ASN A 301 1.53 -18.12 -16.67
CA ASN A 301 0.14 -18.52 -16.44
C ASN A 301 -0.88 -17.49 -16.95
N GLN A 302 -0.61 -16.20 -16.75
CA GLN A 302 -1.51 -15.10 -17.11
C GLN A 302 -1.33 -14.69 -18.57
N SER A 303 -1.67 -15.62 -19.47
CA SER A 303 -1.51 -15.49 -20.92
C SER A 303 -2.63 -16.23 -21.67
N VAL A 304 -3.04 -15.72 -22.84
CA VAL A 304 -3.97 -16.41 -23.74
C VAL A 304 -3.47 -17.76 -24.27
N VAL A 305 -2.18 -18.04 -24.15
CA VAL A 305 -1.55 -19.33 -24.50
C VAL A 305 -0.87 -19.96 -23.27
N GLY A 306 -1.36 -19.64 -22.08
CA GLY A 306 -0.74 -20.03 -20.81
C GLY A 306 -0.58 -21.54 -20.66
N VAL A 307 -1.56 -22.34 -21.11
CA VAL A 307 -1.47 -23.81 -21.05
C VAL A 307 -0.34 -24.33 -21.93
N ASN A 308 -0.21 -23.80 -23.15
CA ASN A 308 0.85 -24.18 -24.08
C ASN A 308 2.24 -23.80 -23.57
N LYS A 309 2.37 -22.63 -22.90
CA LYS A 309 3.61 -22.26 -22.22
C LYS A 309 3.99 -23.26 -21.13
N ASN A 310 3.01 -23.74 -20.36
CA ASN A 310 3.21 -24.76 -19.34
C ASN A 310 3.64 -26.10 -19.97
N TYR A 311 3.01 -26.55 -21.06
CA TYR A 311 3.44 -27.76 -21.78
C TYR A 311 4.91 -27.68 -22.24
N ALA A 312 5.26 -26.58 -22.92
CA ALA A 312 6.62 -26.38 -23.42
C ALA A 312 7.67 -26.38 -22.29
N LEU A 313 7.34 -25.79 -21.13
CA LEU A 313 8.21 -25.81 -19.95
C LEU A 313 8.32 -27.22 -19.34
N LEU A 314 7.20 -27.90 -19.11
CA LEU A 314 7.16 -29.25 -18.50
C LEU A 314 7.90 -30.28 -19.37
N ASN A 315 7.85 -30.15 -20.69
CA ASN A 315 8.60 -31.00 -21.61
C ASN A 315 10.12 -30.91 -21.39
N LEU A 316 10.66 -29.79 -20.89
CA LEU A 316 12.08 -29.69 -20.52
C LEU A 316 12.41 -30.58 -19.32
N SER A 317 11.52 -30.68 -18.34
CA SER A 317 11.69 -31.60 -17.21
C SER A 317 11.56 -33.06 -17.66
N LEU A 318 10.66 -33.36 -18.62
CA LEU A 318 10.49 -34.72 -19.13
C LEU A 318 11.66 -35.18 -20.01
N ILE A 319 12.15 -34.34 -20.93
CA ILE A 319 13.25 -34.71 -21.84
C ILE A 319 14.58 -34.93 -21.10
N THR A 320 14.74 -34.29 -19.93
CA THR A 320 15.89 -34.47 -19.04
C THR A 320 15.65 -35.52 -17.95
N GLY A 321 14.45 -36.10 -17.86
CA GLY A 321 14.09 -37.07 -16.82
C GLY A 321 14.11 -36.51 -15.40
N GLN A 322 13.90 -35.20 -15.23
CA GLN A 322 14.04 -34.47 -13.97
C GLN A 322 12.69 -34.36 -13.23
N VAL A 323 12.03 -35.50 -13.00
CA VAL A 323 10.76 -35.62 -12.25
C VAL A 323 10.82 -36.85 -11.35
N GLY A 324 10.29 -36.75 -10.12
CA GLY A 324 10.31 -37.85 -9.15
C GLY A 324 11.71 -38.18 -8.64
N LYS A 325 12.61 -37.19 -8.60
CA LYS A 325 14.00 -37.34 -8.15
C LYS A 325 14.33 -36.24 -7.13
N PRO A 326 15.21 -36.49 -6.14
CA PRO A 326 15.69 -35.45 -5.24
C PRO A 326 16.39 -34.32 -6.00
N GLY A 327 16.12 -33.06 -5.61
CA GLY A 327 16.67 -31.88 -6.27
C GLY A 327 16.06 -31.59 -7.65
N ALA A 328 14.96 -32.25 -8.02
CA ALA A 328 14.40 -32.16 -9.35
C ALA A 328 12.89 -31.96 -9.35
N GLY A 329 12.41 -31.20 -10.32
CA GLY A 329 10.99 -31.19 -10.64
C GLY A 329 10.48 -29.83 -11.13
N PRO A 330 9.38 -29.86 -11.89
CA PRO A 330 8.64 -28.66 -12.18
C PRO A 330 7.93 -28.15 -10.93
N PHE A 331 8.12 -26.88 -10.61
CA PHE A 331 7.60 -26.24 -9.43
C PHE A 331 6.86 -24.92 -9.74
N SER A 332 5.54 -24.98 -9.73
CA SER A 332 4.70 -23.78 -9.91
C SER A 332 4.54 -23.03 -8.59
N LEU A 333 5.00 -21.79 -8.55
CA LEU A 333 4.98 -20.95 -7.35
C LEU A 333 3.59 -20.37 -7.13
N THR A 334 2.85 -20.93 -6.17
CA THR A 334 1.47 -20.51 -5.89
C THR A 334 1.46 -19.12 -5.28
N GLY A 335 0.59 -18.25 -5.79
CA GLY A 335 0.45 -16.87 -5.32
C GLY A 335 -0.10 -16.76 -3.90
N GLN A 336 -1.39 -17.07 -3.73
CA GLN A 336 -2.14 -16.89 -2.49
C GLN A 336 -1.94 -18.03 -1.47
N PRO A 337 -2.21 -17.82 -0.17
CA PRO A 337 -1.69 -18.69 0.88
C PRO A 337 -2.34 -20.07 0.90
N ASN A 338 -3.59 -20.19 0.44
CA ASN A 338 -4.36 -21.42 0.38
C ASN A 338 -4.99 -21.69 -1.00
N ALA A 339 -4.38 -21.17 -2.06
CA ALA A 339 -4.87 -21.45 -3.41
C ALA A 339 -4.72 -22.94 -3.79
N MET A 340 -3.86 -23.72 -3.13
CA MET A 340 -3.84 -25.18 -3.27
C MET A 340 -5.05 -25.82 -2.59
N GLY A 341 -5.35 -25.48 -1.33
CA GLY A 341 -6.52 -25.99 -0.61
C GLY A 341 -7.83 -25.75 -1.34
N GLY A 342 -7.99 -24.57 -1.96
CA GLY A 342 -9.14 -24.27 -2.82
C GLY A 342 -9.28 -25.20 -4.05
N ARG A 343 -8.18 -25.71 -4.59
CA ARG A 343 -8.20 -26.67 -5.71
C ARG A 343 -8.49 -28.09 -5.24
N GLU A 344 -7.92 -28.48 -4.11
CA GLU A 344 -8.14 -29.78 -3.46
C GLU A 344 -9.62 -30.00 -3.14
N VAL A 345 -10.31 -28.98 -2.64
CA VAL A 345 -11.75 -29.08 -2.32
C VAL A 345 -12.66 -28.91 -3.54
N GLY A 346 -12.12 -28.59 -4.71
CA GLY A 346 -12.88 -28.38 -5.95
C GLY A 346 -13.54 -27.00 -6.07
N GLY A 347 -12.98 -25.94 -5.47
CA GLY A 347 -13.54 -24.58 -5.42
C GLY A 347 -13.54 -23.80 -6.75
N MET A 348 -13.22 -24.43 -7.88
CA MET A 348 -13.25 -23.82 -9.22
C MET A 348 -14.41 -24.36 -10.06
N ALA A 349 -14.90 -23.54 -11.00
CA ALA A 349 -16.14 -23.80 -11.74
C ALA A 349 -16.15 -25.12 -12.54
N ASN A 350 -14.96 -25.62 -12.89
CA ASN A 350 -14.75 -26.83 -13.68
C ASN A 350 -14.15 -28.01 -12.90
N LEU A 351 -13.86 -27.85 -11.61
CA LEU A 351 -13.31 -28.92 -10.76
C LEU A 351 -14.40 -29.62 -9.95
N LEU A 352 -14.15 -30.84 -9.51
CA LEU A 352 -14.91 -31.50 -8.45
C LEU A 352 -13.99 -31.72 -7.24
N ALA A 353 -14.56 -31.92 -6.06
CA ALA A 353 -13.79 -32.10 -4.83
C ALA A 353 -12.85 -33.31 -4.93
N VAL A 354 -11.75 -33.25 -4.19
CA VAL A 354 -10.73 -34.30 -4.05
C VAL A 354 -10.15 -34.80 -5.38
N HIS A 355 -9.87 -33.84 -6.29
CA HIS A 355 -9.36 -34.06 -7.65
C HIS A 355 -10.23 -34.94 -8.56
N LYS A 356 -11.48 -35.19 -8.16
CA LYS A 356 -12.43 -35.89 -9.01
C LYS A 356 -12.73 -35.06 -10.26
N ASP A 357 -12.91 -35.76 -11.37
CA ASP A 357 -13.23 -35.13 -12.66
C ASP A 357 -14.73 -34.83 -12.76
N LEU A 358 -15.09 -33.54 -12.87
CA LEU A 358 -16.47 -33.09 -13.06
C LEU A 358 -17.13 -33.70 -14.30
N GLN A 359 -16.37 -34.00 -15.37
CA GLN A 359 -16.91 -34.60 -16.59
C GLN A 359 -17.17 -36.10 -16.46
N ASN A 360 -16.59 -36.77 -15.46
CA ASN A 360 -16.81 -38.19 -15.21
C ASN A 360 -18.10 -38.41 -14.38
N GLU A 361 -19.00 -39.23 -14.89
CA GLU A 361 -20.29 -39.52 -14.25
C GLU A 361 -20.16 -40.25 -12.92
N GLU A 362 -19.27 -41.22 -12.83
CA GLU A 362 -19.03 -41.98 -11.61
C GLU A 362 -18.48 -41.08 -10.51
N HIS A 363 -17.53 -40.22 -10.85
CA HIS A 363 -16.99 -39.21 -9.93
C HIS A 363 -18.07 -38.27 -9.39
N ARG A 364 -18.99 -37.80 -10.25
CA ARG A 364 -20.13 -36.98 -9.80
C ARG A 364 -21.05 -37.77 -8.87
N ARG A 365 -21.29 -39.05 -9.15
CA ARG A 365 -22.12 -39.94 -8.34
C ARG A 365 -21.52 -40.15 -6.95
N GLU A 366 -20.21 -40.42 -6.87
CA GLU A 366 -19.48 -40.58 -5.60
C GLU A 366 -19.59 -39.32 -4.73
N VAL A 367 -19.35 -38.13 -5.30
CA VAL A 367 -19.43 -36.87 -4.55
C VAL A 367 -20.87 -36.55 -4.14
N ALA A 368 -21.85 -36.77 -5.02
CA ALA A 368 -23.27 -36.57 -4.71
C ALA A 368 -23.72 -37.49 -3.56
N GLN A 369 -23.32 -38.77 -3.60
CA GLN A 369 -23.61 -39.75 -2.56
C GLN A 369 -22.95 -39.35 -1.23
N PHE A 370 -21.70 -38.92 -1.25
CA PHE A 370 -20.98 -38.50 -0.04
C PHE A 370 -21.64 -37.29 0.62
N TRP A 371 -22.06 -36.29 -0.15
CA TRP A 371 -22.77 -35.11 0.38
C TRP A 371 -24.25 -35.35 0.67
N GLY A 372 -24.81 -36.49 0.29
CA GLY A 372 -26.22 -36.82 0.48
C GLY A 372 -27.16 -35.98 -0.39
N VAL A 373 -26.75 -35.67 -1.62
CA VAL A 373 -27.55 -34.96 -2.63
C VAL A 373 -27.83 -35.86 -3.83
N ASP A 374 -28.91 -35.59 -4.56
CA ASP A 374 -29.36 -36.50 -5.63
C ASP A 374 -28.40 -36.55 -6.82
N LYS A 375 -27.86 -35.41 -7.24
CA LYS A 375 -26.95 -35.29 -8.39
C LYS A 375 -26.17 -33.99 -8.36
N ILE A 376 -25.05 -33.98 -9.08
CA ILE A 376 -24.26 -32.78 -9.38
C ILE A 376 -24.32 -32.54 -10.89
N SER A 377 -24.43 -31.26 -11.29
CA SER A 377 -24.49 -30.88 -12.71
C SER A 377 -23.23 -31.31 -13.46
N PRO A 378 -23.35 -31.92 -14.66
CA PRO A 378 -22.19 -32.25 -15.51
C PRO A 378 -21.61 -31.02 -16.22
N LYS A 379 -22.37 -29.91 -16.29
CA LYS A 379 -21.97 -28.70 -17.00
C LYS A 379 -21.04 -27.86 -16.11
N PRO A 380 -19.83 -27.49 -16.59
CA PRO A 380 -18.99 -26.54 -15.87
C PRO A 380 -19.74 -25.23 -15.59
N GLY A 381 -19.49 -24.64 -14.42
CA GLY A 381 -20.03 -23.33 -14.09
C GLY A 381 -19.34 -22.21 -14.86
N LEU A 382 -19.83 -20.99 -14.66
CA LEU A 382 -19.17 -19.78 -15.15
C LEU A 382 -17.85 -19.58 -14.39
N THR A 383 -16.76 -19.38 -15.12
CA THR A 383 -15.47 -18.97 -14.52
C THR A 383 -15.53 -17.55 -13.99
N ALA A 384 -14.53 -17.13 -13.20
CA ALA A 384 -14.51 -15.83 -12.56
C ALA A 384 -14.78 -14.68 -13.55
N THR A 385 -14.12 -14.64 -14.71
CA THR A 385 -14.39 -13.62 -15.75
C THR A 385 -15.79 -13.76 -16.35
N GLU A 386 -16.23 -14.98 -16.65
CA GLU A 386 -17.55 -15.24 -17.22
C GLU A 386 -18.70 -14.90 -16.25
N MET A 387 -18.49 -14.96 -14.93
CA MET A 387 -19.48 -14.53 -13.95
C MET A 387 -19.77 -13.03 -14.08
N PHE A 388 -18.75 -12.19 -14.24
CA PHE A 388 -18.96 -10.74 -14.42
C PHE A 388 -19.53 -10.42 -15.79
N ASP A 389 -19.15 -11.15 -16.84
CA ASP A 389 -19.79 -11.07 -18.15
C ASP A 389 -21.28 -11.41 -18.07
N ALA A 390 -21.63 -12.44 -17.30
CA ALA A 390 -23.01 -12.86 -17.07
C ALA A 390 -23.79 -11.89 -16.18
N LEU A 391 -23.15 -11.21 -15.22
CA LEU A 391 -23.77 -10.10 -14.46
C LEU A 391 -24.08 -8.92 -15.37
N GLU A 392 -23.14 -8.53 -16.22
CA GLU A 392 -23.33 -7.44 -17.18
C GLU A 392 -24.47 -7.75 -18.15
N SER A 393 -24.51 -8.96 -18.71
CA SER A 393 -25.57 -9.40 -19.62
C SER A 393 -26.89 -9.73 -18.90
N GLY A 394 -26.90 -9.72 -17.58
CA GLY A 394 -28.03 -10.10 -16.74
C GLY A 394 -28.39 -11.59 -16.79
N LYS A 395 -27.51 -12.50 -17.22
CA LYS A 395 -27.70 -13.95 -17.07
C LYS A 395 -27.53 -14.37 -15.62
N LEU A 396 -26.48 -13.86 -14.96
CA LEU A 396 -26.30 -13.95 -13.52
C LEU A 396 -27.06 -12.79 -12.86
N LYS A 397 -27.77 -13.06 -11.76
CA LYS A 397 -28.61 -12.08 -11.05
C LYS A 397 -28.02 -11.72 -9.70
N ALA A 398 -27.47 -12.69 -8.98
CA ALA A 398 -26.82 -12.45 -7.70
C ALA A 398 -25.40 -13.01 -7.68
N ILE A 399 -24.51 -12.28 -7.01
CA ILE A 399 -23.13 -12.72 -6.77
C ILE A 399 -22.80 -12.55 -5.29
N TRP A 400 -22.12 -13.54 -4.74
CA TRP A 400 -21.50 -13.48 -3.41
C TRP A 400 -19.99 -13.40 -3.58
N VAL A 401 -19.40 -12.26 -3.23
CA VAL A 401 -17.95 -12.04 -3.26
C VAL A 401 -17.40 -12.21 -1.85
N ALA A 402 -16.48 -13.16 -1.65
CA ALA A 402 -15.90 -13.45 -0.34
C ALA A 402 -14.37 -13.36 -0.36
N CYS A 403 -13.81 -12.62 0.60
CA CYS A 403 -12.36 -12.52 0.83
C CYS A 403 -11.52 -12.05 -0.38
N THR A 404 -12.10 -11.24 -1.29
CA THR A 404 -11.42 -10.78 -2.52
C THR A 404 -11.98 -9.43 -3.01
N ASN A 405 -11.20 -8.70 -3.80
CA ASN A 405 -11.53 -7.36 -4.32
C ASN A 405 -11.49 -7.34 -5.86
N PRO A 406 -12.54 -7.83 -6.56
CA PRO A 406 -12.60 -7.85 -8.04
C PRO A 406 -12.47 -6.46 -8.67
N LEU A 407 -12.91 -5.40 -8.00
CA LEU A 407 -12.87 -4.02 -8.52
C LEU A 407 -11.45 -3.47 -8.73
N VAL A 408 -10.44 -4.15 -8.19
CA VAL A 408 -9.02 -3.84 -8.43
C VAL A 408 -8.31 -5.00 -9.13
N SER A 409 -8.65 -6.26 -8.82
CA SER A 409 -7.90 -7.42 -9.28
C SER A 409 -8.33 -7.99 -10.64
N MET A 410 -9.60 -7.85 -11.05
CA MET A 410 -10.11 -8.40 -12.32
C MET A 410 -9.66 -7.56 -13.53
N PRO A 411 -9.57 -8.15 -14.74
CA PRO A 411 -9.21 -7.39 -15.93
C PRO A 411 -10.38 -6.49 -16.36
N ASN A 412 -10.06 -5.34 -16.96
CA ASN A 412 -11.03 -4.33 -17.39
C ASN A 412 -11.96 -3.90 -16.23
N ALA A 413 -11.39 -3.20 -15.24
CA ALA A 413 -12.14 -2.84 -14.04
C ALA A 413 -13.36 -1.93 -14.30
N HIS A 414 -13.38 -1.16 -15.40
CA HIS A 414 -14.58 -0.44 -15.86
C HIS A 414 -15.76 -1.36 -16.14
N ARG A 415 -15.51 -2.47 -16.85
CA ARG A 415 -16.55 -3.47 -17.14
C ARG A 415 -17.04 -4.16 -15.88
N ILE A 416 -16.12 -4.42 -14.94
CA ILE A 416 -16.46 -5.03 -13.64
C ILE A 416 -17.37 -4.11 -12.81
N GLU A 417 -17.11 -2.80 -12.81
CA GLU A 417 -18.01 -1.83 -12.17
C GLU A 417 -19.41 -1.87 -12.75
N LYS A 418 -19.51 -1.80 -14.07
CA LYS A 418 -20.79 -1.89 -14.78
C LYS A 418 -21.51 -3.21 -14.50
N ALA A 419 -20.78 -4.32 -14.42
CA ALA A 419 -21.34 -5.62 -14.06
C ALA A 419 -21.92 -5.63 -12.63
N MET A 420 -21.22 -5.03 -11.67
CA MET A 420 -21.68 -4.91 -10.28
C MET A 420 -22.89 -3.95 -10.16
N GLU A 421 -22.89 -2.87 -10.93
CA GLU A 421 -24.03 -1.95 -11.08
C GLU A 421 -25.23 -2.61 -11.79
N ASN A 422 -25.03 -3.66 -12.59
CA ASN A 422 -26.13 -4.36 -13.26
C ASN A 422 -26.70 -5.53 -12.43
N ALA A 423 -25.94 -6.06 -11.48
CA ALA A 423 -26.36 -7.14 -10.59
C ALA A 423 -27.71 -6.81 -9.90
N LYS A 424 -28.51 -7.83 -9.60
CA LYS A 424 -29.76 -7.64 -8.82
C LYS A 424 -29.53 -7.72 -7.33
N PHE A 425 -28.49 -8.43 -6.90
CA PHE A 425 -28.10 -8.54 -5.51
C PHE A 425 -26.61 -8.86 -5.39
N VAL A 426 -25.87 -8.03 -4.66
CA VAL A 426 -24.45 -8.21 -4.39
C VAL A 426 -24.22 -8.42 -2.90
N VAL A 427 -23.70 -9.59 -2.54
CA VAL A 427 -23.22 -9.88 -1.18
C VAL A 427 -21.71 -9.74 -1.15
N VAL A 428 -21.18 -8.97 -0.20
CA VAL A 428 -19.74 -8.82 0.03
C VAL A 428 -19.41 -9.26 1.44
N GLN A 429 -18.60 -10.31 1.55
CA GLN A 429 -18.07 -10.83 2.80
C GLN A 429 -16.59 -10.52 2.87
N ASP A 430 -16.22 -9.55 3.70
CA ASP A 430 -14.86 -9.00 3.79
C ASP A 430 -14.56 -8.61 5.25
N ILE A 431 -13.28 -8.36 5.53
CA ILE A 431 -12.82 -7.89 6.83
C ILE A 431 -12.72 -6.36 6.89
N SER A 432 -12.60 -5.66 5.74
CA SER A 432 -12.25 -4.22 5.70
C SER A 432 -13.15 -3.39 4.80
N HIS A 433 -13.54 -2.21 5.29
CA HIS A 433 -14.25 -1.19 4.51
C HIS A 433 -13.41 -0.55 3.40
N LYS A 434 -12.08 -0.78 3.38
CA LYS A 434 -11.20 -0.25 2.33
C LYS A 434 -11.26 -1.06 1.03
N SER A 435 -11.94 -2.21 1.02
CA SER A 435 -12.16 -2.98 -0.22
C SER A 435 -13.10 -2.21 -1.16
N ASP A 436 -12.62 -1.84 -2.37
CA ASP A 436 -13.42 -1.11 -3.38
C ASP A 436 -14.74 -1.83 -3.72
N THR A 437 -14.78 -3.16 -3.54
CA THR A 437 -15.96 -3.99 -3.79
C THR A 437 -17.11 -3.69 -2.82
N VAL A 438 -16.82 -3.27 -1.58
CA VAL A 438 -17.83 -2.96 -0.55
C VAL A 438 -18.74 -1.82 -0.97
N ALA A 439 -18.28 -0.89 -1.83
CA ALA A 439 -19.11 0.22 -2.31
C ALA A 439 -20.34 -0.26 -3.11
N PHE A 440 -20.23 -1.39 -3.79
CA PHE A 440 -21.28 -1.97 -4.65
C PHE A 440 -22.18 -3.00 -3.94
N ALA A 441 -21.89 -3.31 -2.67
CA ALA A 441 -22.64 -4.29 -1.92
C ALA A 441 -24.07 -3.82 -1.60
N ASP A 442 -25.04 -4.70 -1.87
CA ASP A 442 -26.39 -4.60 -1.32
C ASP A 442 -26.43 -5.14 0.12
N LEU A 443 -25.59 -6.15 0.41
CA LEU A 443 -25.38 -6.73 1.74
C LEU A 443 -23.88 -6.90 2.01
N VAL A 444 -23.41 -6.39 3.15
CA VAL A 444 -22.05 -6.54 3.66
C VAL A 444 -22.09 -7.44 4.90
N LEU A 445 -21.25 -8.47 4.92
CA LEU A 445 -21.15 -9.43 6.01
C LEU A 445 -19.74 -9.35 6.64
N PRO A 446 -19.62 -9.02 7.95
CA PRO A 446 -18.32 -8.88 8.61
C PRO A 446 -17.69 -10.26 8.86
N ALA A 447 -16.53 -10.50 8.24
CA ALA A 447 -15.80 -11.75 8.38
C ALA A 447 -14.68 -11.66 9.45
N ALA A 448 -14.31 -12.80 10.03
CA ALA A 448 -13.15 -12.96 10.90
C ALA A 448 -11.85 -13.08 10.08
N GLY A 449 -10.80 -12.41 10.55
CA GLY A 449 -9.46 -12.37 9.97
C GLY A 449 -8.52 -13.46 10.47
N TRP A 450 -7.25 -13.34 10.11
CA TRP A 450 -6.20 -14.24 10.62
C TRP A 450 -6.06 -14.12 12.15
N LEU A 451 -5.93 -15.26 12.84
CA LEU A 451 -6.01 -15.43 14.31
C LEU A 451 -7.38 -15.23 14.96
N GLU A 452 -8.40 -14.77 14.23
CA GLU A 452 -9.77 -14.62 14.76
C GLU A 452 -10.65 -15.85 14.51
N LYS A 453 -10.14 -16.78 13.71
CA LYS A 453 -10.76 -18.04 13.30
C LYS A 453 -9.71 -19.14 13.20
N GLU A 454 -10.15 -20.39 13.26
CA GLU A 454 -9.29 -21.57 13.11
C GLU A 454 -9.60 -22.35 11.83
N GLY A 455 -8.60 -23.10 11.35
CA GLY A 455 -8.75 -24.01 10.21
C GLY A 455 -7.40 -24.44 9.63
N THR A 456 -7.39 -24.79 8.35
CA THR A 456 -6.18 -25.28 7.67
C THR A 456 -5.89 -24.54 6.37
N MET A 457 -4.61 -24.54 5.98
CA MET A 457 -4.14 -24.06 4.68
C MET A 457 -3.12 -25.04 4.08
N THR A 458 -3.15 -25.19 2.76
CA THR A 458 -2.19 -25.95 1.97
C THR A 458 -1.33 -25.03 1.10
N ASN A 459 0.00 -25.13 1.24
CA ASN A 459 0.96 -24.28 0.53
C ASN A 459 1.35 -24.84 -0.87
N SER A 460 2.32 -24.20 -1.54
CA SER A 460 2.76 -24.58 -2.90
C SER A 460 3.39 -25.97 -3.02
N GLU A 461 3.99 -26.51 -1.94
CA GLU A 461 4.57 -27.87 -1.91
C GLU A 461 3.61 -28.91 -1.32
N ARG A 462 2.29 -28.63 -1.31
CA ARG A 462 1.25 -29.53 -0.79
C ARG A 462 1.25 -29.70 0.73
N ARG A 463 1.93 -28.81 1.46
CA ARG A 463 2.05 -28.90 2.92
C ARG A 463 0.81 -28.29 3.60
N VAL A 464 0.04 -29.14 4.27
CA VAL A 464 -1.10 -28.81 5.10
C VAL A 464 -0.62 -28.32 6.47
N SER A 465 -1.12 -27.15 6.88
CA SER A 465 -0.78 -26.49 8.15
C SER A 465 -2.03 -26.04 8.88
N TYR A 466 -2.03 -26.14 10.21
CA TYR A 466 -3.11 -25.65 11.06
C TYR A 466 -2.92 -24.18 11.45
N LEU A 467 -4.01 -23.43 11.48
CA LEU A 467 -4.08 -22.05 11.92
C LEU A 467 -5.02 -21.98 13.13
N PRO A 468 -4.54 -21.58 14.32
CA PRO A 468 -5.38 -21.44 15.52
C PRO A 468 -6.14 -20.11 15.56
N LYS A 469 -7.28 -20.11 16.28
CA LYS A 469 -7.94 -18.90 16.79
C LYS A 469 -7.26 -18.48 18.09
N GLU A 470 -6.69 -17.28 18.12
CA GLU A 470 -5.94 -16.73 19.26
C GLU A 470 -6.42 -15.36 19.75
N ILE A 471 -7.20 -14.65 18.96
CA ILE A 471 -7.82 -13.37 19.34
C ILE A 471 -9.31 -13.40 18.99
N GLU A 472 -10.09 -12.53 19.62
CA GLU A 472 -11.51 -12.39 19.29
C GLU A 472 -11.70 -11.47 18.08
N ALA A 473 -12.67 -11.81 17.23
CA ALA A 473 -13.03 -10.99 16.08
C ALA A 473 -13.66 -9.66 16.56
N PRO A 474 -13.31 -8.51 15.97
CA PRO A 474 -13.89 -7.23 16.35
C PRO A 474 -15.41 -7.16 16.10
N GLY A 475 -16.15 -6.58 17.03
CA GLY A 475 -17.60 -6.37 16.90
C GLY A 475 -18.39 -7.70 16.88
N GLU A 476 -19.22 -7.88 15.86
CA GLU A 476 -20.02 -9.09 15.63
C GLU A 476 -19.49 -9.90 14.43
N ALA A 477 -18.23 -9.70 14.02
CA ALA A 477 -17.62 -10.43 12.92
C ALA A 477 -17.57 -11.94 13.20
N ARG A 478 -17.85 -12.76 12.17
CA ARG A 478 -17.90 -14.23 12.30
C ARG A 478 -16.91 -14.93 11.35
N PRO A 479 -16.36 -16.10 11.70
CA PRO A 479 -15.67 -16.97 10.75
C PRO A 479 -16.50 -17.21 9.49
N ASP A 480 -15.85 -17.18 8.31
CA ASP A 480 -16.54 -17.31 7.03
C ASP A 480 -17.38 -18.59 6.94
N VAL A 481 -16.90 -19.68 7.56
CA VAL A 481 -17.58 -20.97 7.56
C VAL A 481 -18.91 -20.96 8.31
N GLU A 482 -19.00 -20.21 9.41
CA GLU A 482 -20.24 -20.05 10.18
C GLU A 482 -21.28 -19.28 9.34
N ILE A 483 -20.83 -18.25 8.61
CA ILE A 483 -21.69 -17.45 7.74
C ILE A 483 -22.30 -18.32 6.63
N PHE A 484 -21.48 -19.16 5.98
CA PHE A 484 -21.97 -20.05 4.92
C PHE A 484 -22.92 -21.13 5.46
N CYS A 485 -22.64 -21.69 6.65
CA CYS A 485 -23.52 -22.70 7.26
C CYS A 485 -24.87 -22.11 7.68
N ASP A 486 -24.89 -20.96 8.36
CA ASP A 486 -26.14 -20.27 8.77
C ASP A 486 -26.98 -19.89 7.53
N PHE A 487 -26.34 -19.38 6.46
CA PHE A 487 -27.03 -19.16 5.19
C PHE A 487 -27.61 -20.45 4.61
N ALA A 488 -26.87 -21.55 4.60
CA ALA A 488 -27.33 -22.84 4.09
C ALA A 488 -28.54 -23.39 4.89
N GLU A 489 -28.53 -23.25 6.21
CA GLU A 489 -29.64 -23.63 7.08
C GLU A 489 -30.88 -22.79 6.79
N ARG A 490 -30.74 -21.47 6.62
CA ARG A 490 -31.86 -20.59 6.21
C ARG A 490 -32.36 -20.87 4.81
N MET A 491 -31.49 -21.37 3.93
CA MET A 491 -31.89 -21.90 2.63
C MET A 491 -32.74 -23.18 2.74
N GLY A 492 -32.75 -23.83 3.90
CA GLY A 492 -33.48 -25.07 4.19
C GLY A 492 -32.68 -26.32 3.84
N PHE A 493 -31.35 -26.21 3.76
CA PHE A 493 -30.48 -27.32 3.41
C PHE A 493 -29.99 -28.07 4.65
N ARG A 494 -29.91 -29.40 4.54
CA ARG A 494 -29.36 -30.29 5.57
C ARG A 494 -27.84 -30.45 5.42
N GLY A 495 -27.16 -30.92 6.46
CA GLY A 495 -25.73 -31.25 6.40
C GLY A 495 -24.78 -30.06 6.56
N PHE A 496 -25.26 -29.01 7.24
CA PHE A 496 -24.50 -27.79 7.57
C PHE A 496 -24.45 -27.47 9.07
N SER A 497 -25.07 -28.30 9.92
CA SER A 497 -25.09 -28.12 11.37
C SER A 497 -23.84 -28.74 12.00
N TYR A 498 -22.70 -28.06 11.88
CA TYR A 498 -21.43 -28.45 12.48
C TYR A 498 -21.20 -27.73 13.81
N ALA A 499 -20.60 -28.41 14.79
CA ALA A 499 -20.29 -27.80 16.07
C ALA A 499 -19.05 -26.89 16.04
N ASN A 500 -18.12 -27.14 15.11
CA ASN A 500 -16.85 -26.41 14.97
C ASN A 500 -16.15 -26.75 13.63
N ALA A 501 -15.06 -26.02 13.33
CA ALA A 501 -14.27 -26.21 12.09
C ALA A 501 -13.63 -27.60 11.96
N ARG A 502 -13.33 -28.27 13.09
CA ARG A 502 -12.74 -29.62 13.08
C ARG A 502 -13.67 -30.63 12.45
N GLU A 503 -14.97 -30.61 12.75
CA GLU A 503 -15.92 -31.55 12.13
C GLU A 503 -15.99 -31.39 10.62
N ILE A 504 -15.88 -30.16 10.12
CA ILE A 504 -15.87 -29.86 8.69
C ILE A 504 -14.60 -30.40 8.04
N TYR A 505 -13.45 -30.18 8.68
CA TYR A 505 -12.19 -30.72 8.20
C TYR A 505 -12.19 -32.26 8.24
N ASP A 506 -12.73 -32.88 9.28
CA ASP A 506 -12.82 -34.34 9.39
C ASP A 506 -13.74 -34.93 8.30
N GLU A 507 -14.84 -34.23 7.93
CA GLU A 507 -15.67 -34.59 6.78
C GLU A 507 -14.88 -34.51 5.46
N TYR A 508 -14.18 -33.40 5.22
CA TYR A 508 -13.32 -33.24 4.03
C TYR A 508 -12.21 -34.30 3.98
N ALA A 509 -11.48 -34.50 5.06
CA ALA A 509 -10.40 -35.48 5.14
C ALA A 509 -10.93 -36.90 4.87
N SER A 510 -12.10 -37.24 5.41
CA SER A 510 -12.75 -38.53 5.13
C SER A 510 -13.07 -38.72 3.64
N MET A 511 -13.44 -37.64 2.94
CA MET A 511 -13.72 -37.66 1.51
C MET A 511 -12.47 -37.96 0.65
N THR A 512 -11.29 -37.62 1.14
CA THR A 512 -10.01 -37.83 0.41
C THR A 512 -9.54 -39.29 0.44
N LYS A 513 -10.17 -40.14 1.27
CA LYS A 513 -9.73 -41.52 1.48
C LYS A 513 -9.67 -42.32 0.17
N GLY A 514 -8.52 -42.94 -0.10
CA GLY A 514 -8.28 -43.74 -1.31
C GLY A 514 -8.04 -42.93 -2.58
N THR A 515 -7.92 -41.60 -2.49
CA THR A 515 -7.51 -40.73 -3.60
C THR A 515 -6.00 -40.48 -3.59
N ASN A 516 -5.46 -39.87 -4.63
CA ASN A 516 -4.04 -39.50 -4.69
C ASN A 516 -3.65 -38.35 -3.75
N ILE A 517 -4.65 -37.67 -3.16
CA ILE A 517 -4.47 -36.57 -2.20
C ILE A 517 -4.88 -36.96 -0.78
N ASP A 518 -4.99 -38.26 -0.50
CA ASP A 518 -5.53 -38.80 0.76
C ASP A 518 -4.89 -38.15 1.99
N VAL A 519 -5.70 -37.46 2.81
CA VAL A 519 -5.33 -36.91 4.12
C VAL A 519 -6.25 -37.45 5.21
N SER A 520 -6.93 -38.57 4.98
CA SER A 520 -7.92 -39.15 5.89
C SER A 520 -7.36 -39.55 7.27
N PHE A 521 -6.03 -39.68 7.40
CA PHE A 521 -5.33 -39.91 8.66
C PHE A 521 -4.59 -38.68 9.21
N LEU A 522 -4.82 -37.50 8.65
CA LEU A 522 -4.23 -36.24 9.10
C LEU A 522 -5.32 -35.36 9.74
N ASN A 523 -5.65 -35.60 11.01
CA ASN A 523 -6.60 -34.77 11.75
C ASN A 523 -5.95 -33.55 12.42
N TYR A 524 -6.77 -32.67 13.02
CA TYR A 524 -6.29 -31.49 13.74
C TYR A 524 -5.33 -31.80 14.89
N GLU A 525 -5.51 -32.91 15.63
CA GLU A 525 -4.62 -33.26 16.74
C GLU A 525 -3.20 -33.54 16.24
N ARG A 526 -3.06 -34.24 15.11
CA ARG A 526 -1.75 -34.46 14.49
C ARG A 526 -1.15 -33.15 14.00
N LEU A 527 -1.93 -32.29 13.35
CA LEU A 527 -1.44 -30.98 12.90
C LEU A 527 -0.98 -30.09 14.06
N LYS A 528 -1.67 -30.14 15.20
CA LYS A 528 -1.34 -29.37 16.41
C LYS A 528 -0.11 -29.92 17.14
N ASN A 529 0.00 -31.25 17.25
CA ASN A 529 1.01 -31.89 18.11
C ASN A 529 2.26 -32.38 17.37
N GLU A 530 2.12 -32.78 16.09
CA GLU A 530 3.20 -33.34 15.27
C GLU A 530 3.74 -32.34 14.23
N GLY A 531 3.00 -31.27 13.92
CA GLY A 531 3.41 -30.21 13.00
C GLY A 531 2.72 -30.27 11.64
N THR A 532 3.44 -29.97 10.56
CA THR A 532 2.85 -29.81 9.21
C THR A 532 3.25 -30.94 8.28
N PHE A 533 2.36 -31.31 7.35
CA PHE A 533 2.49 -32.54 6.55
C PHE A 533 2.26 -32.26 5.07
N GLN A 534 3.04 -32.89 4.20
CA GLN A 534 2.75 -32.90 2.75
C GLN A 534 1.85 -34.08 2.44
N TRP A 535 0.75 -33.85 1.73
CA TRP A 535 -0.10 -34.94 1.26
C TRP A 535 0.56 -35.70 0.09
N PRO A 536 0.24 -37.00 -0.09
CA PRO A 536 -0.70 -37.80 0.71
C PRO A 536 -0.19 -38.26 2.10
N VAL A 537 -1.14 -38.58 2.98
CA VAL A 537 -1.03 -39.14 4.34
C VAL A 537 -2.09 -40.25 4.51
N PRO A 538 -1.93 -41.41 3.82
CA PRO A 538 -2.98 -42.41 3.68
C PRO A 538 -3.10 -43.38 4.87
N GLU A 539 -2.20 -43.29 5.86
CA GLU A 539 -2.15 -44.23 6.98
C GLU A 539 -1.87 -43.52 8.31
N TYR A 540 -2.27 -44.15 9.41
CA TYR A 540 -2.01 -43.64 10.76
C TYR A 540 -0.49 -43.57 11.03
N ARG A 541 -0.02 -42.45 11.60
CA ARG A 541 1.40 -42.13 11.82
C ARG A 541 2.27 -41.95 10.56
N HIS A 542 1.69 -41.90 9.37
CA HIS A 542 2.43 -41.54 8.16
C HIS A 542 3.05 -40.13 8.31
N SER A 543 4.33 -39.96 7.98
CA SER A 543 5.09 -38.70 8.18
C SER A 543 4.84 -37.64 7.11
N GLY A 544 3.97 -37.92 6.16
CA GLY A 544 3.74 -37.12 4.95
C GLY A 544 4.61 -37.59 3.78
N THR A 545 4.29 -37.10 2.58
CA THR A 545 4.92 -37.51 1.32
C THR A 545 5.66 -36.32 0.70
N PRO A 546 6.99 -36.21 0.93
CA PRO A 546 7.76 -35.06 0.47
C PRO A 546 7.77 -34.89 -1.06
N ARG A 547 7.95 -35.98 -1.80
CA ARG A 547 8.02 -36.00 -3.26
C ARG A 547 7.01 -36.99 -3.82
N LEU A 548 6.44 -36.64 -4.97
CA LEU A 548 5.58 -37.54 -5.73
C LEU A 548 6.39 -38.20 -6.86
N PHE A 549 5.92 -39.35 -7.32
CA PHE A 549 6.42 -40.07 -8.50
C PHE A 549 7.87 -40.59 -8.39
N GLU A 550 8.38 -40.83 -7.18
CA GLU A 550 9.70 -41.48 -6.98
C GLU A 550 9.74 -42.92 -7.53
N ASP A 551 8.57 -43.57 -7.63
CA ASP A 551 8.35 -44.87 -8.26
C ASP A 551 8.21 -44.79 -9.80
N LYS A 552 8.25 -43.57 -10.36
CA LYS A 552 8.02 -43.26 -11.78
C LYS A 552 6.67 -43.75 -12.31
N GLN A 553 5.66 -43.84 -11.43
CA GLN A 553 4.27 -44.14 -11.79
C GLN A 553 3.43 -42.87 -11.72
N PHE A 554 3.07 -42.33 -12.88
CA PHE A 554 2.26 -41.10 -12.95
C PHE A 554 0.77 -41.42 -12.79
N TYR A 555 -0.05 -40.42 -12.48
CA TYR A 555 -1.50 -40.58 -12.31
C TYR A 555 -2.28 -40.60 -13.63
N THR A 556 -1.59 -40.68 -14.77
CA THR A 556 -2.21 -40.90 -16.07
C THR A 556 -2.77 -42.33 -16.19
N PRO A 557 -3.72 -42.59 -17.11
CA PRO A 557 -4.22 -43.95 -17.33
C PRO A 557 -3.13 -44.96 -17.70
N SER A 558 -2.09 -44.54 -18.43
CA SER A 558 -0.96 -45.40 -18.82
C SER A 558 0.14 -45.50 -17.76
N LYS A 559 0.02 -44.77 -16.64
CA LYS A 559 1.06 -44.57 -15.62
C LYS A 559 2.36 -43.93 -16.12
N LYS A 560 2.36 -43.40 -17.34
CA LYS A 560 3.48 -42.68 -17.95
C LYS A 560 3.19 -41.18 -18.05
N ALA A 561 4.21 -40.34 -17.90
CA ALA A 561 4.08 -38.91 -18.12
C ALA A 561 3.89 -38.60 -19.61
N ILE A 562 3.16 -37.54 -19.93
CA ILE A 562 2.81 -37.22 -21.32
C ILE A 562 3.58 -35.99 -21.79
N PHE A 563 4.36 -36.12 -22.86
CA PHE A 563 4.86 -34.98 -23.61
C PHE A 563 3.69 -34.32 -24.33
N ASN A 564 3.25 -33.18 -23.80
CA ASN A 564 2.17 -32.40 -24.40
C ASN A 564 2.75 -31.43 -25.43
N VAL A 565 2.21 -31.43 -26.65
CA VAL A 565 2.69 -30.56 -27.73
C VAL A 565 1.73 -29.36 -27.85
N PRO A 566 2.22 -28.12 -27.67
CA PRO A 566 1.45 -26.91 -27.99
C PRO A 566 0.82 -27.01 -29.38
N ASP A 567 -0.48 -26.71 -29.49
CA ASP A 567 -1.19 -26.72 -30.77
C ASP A 567 -0.73 -25.61 -31.73
N HIS A 568 -0.12 -24.55 -31.18
CA HIS A 568 0.56 -23.51 -31.92
C HIS A 568 1.70 -22.92 -31.06
N ILE A 569 2.75 -22.39 -31.72
CA ILE A 569 3.93 -21.83 -31.05
C ILE A 569 3.94 -20.29 -30.97
N GLU A 570 3.08 -19.63 -31.74
CA GLU A 570 2.98 -18.17 -31.79
C GLU A 570 2.03 -17.64 -30.70
N ASN A 571 2.24 -16.42 -30.26
CA ASN A 571 1.32 -15.80 -29.29
C ASN A 571 0.03 -15.34 -30.00
N THR A 572 -1.12 -15.52 -29.34
CA THR A 572 -2.44 -15.09 -29.85
C THR A 572 -2.98 -13.84 -29.14
N SER A 573 -2.17 -13.19 -28.32
CA SER A 573 -2.52 -11.90 -27.70
C SER A 573 -2.84 -10.84 -28.76
N VAL A 574 -3.61 -9.82 -28.37
CA VAL A 574 -3.79 -8.63 -29.21
C VAL A 574 -2.43 -7.99 -29.46
N LEU A 575 -1.96 -8.04 -30.72
CA LEU A 575 -0.63 -7.58 -31.10
C LEU A 575 -0.51 -6.05 -31.04
N SER A 576 0.71 -5.57 -30.87
CA SER A 576 1.02 -4.14 -30.99
C SER A 576 0.70 -3.62 -32.39
N SER A 577 0.28 -2.36 -32.47
CA SER A 577 -0.01 -1.66 -33.73
C SER A 577 0.64 -0.28 -33.74
N GLU A 578 0.52 0.47 -34.84
CA GLU A 578 0.95 1.87 -34.86
C GLU A 578 0.23 2.72 -33.80
N ALA A 579 -1.03 2.39 -33.50
CA ALA A 579 -1.81 3.09 -32.47
C ALA A 579 -1.39 2.69 -31.04
N TYR A 580 -0.95 1.45 -30.84
CA TYR A 580 -0.55 0.89 -29.54
C TYR A 580 0.78 0.14 -29.68
N PRO A 581 1.92 0.86 -29.78
CA PRO A 581 3.21 0.29 -30.17
C PRO A 581 3.95 -0.45 -29.06
N LEU A 582 3.55 -0.29 -27.79
CA LEU A 582 4.24 -0.86 -26.63
C LEU A 582 3.45 -2.01 -26.01
N ILE A 583 4.15 -2.95 -25.38
CA ILE A 583 3.54 -4.03 -24.61
C ILE A 583 3.58 -3.68 -23.12
N LEU A 584 2.41 -3.56 -22.50
CA LEU A 584 2.27 -3.46 -21.05
C LEU A 584 2.36 -4.85 -20.41
N THR A 585 3.23 -4.96 -19.42
CA THR A 585 3.26 -6.05 -18.45
C THR A 585 2.83 -5.54 -17.07
N THR A 586 2.11 -6.37 -16.32
CA THR A 586 1.68 -6.03 -14.96
C THR A 586 2.32 -6.94 -13.92
N GLY A 587 2.49 -6.47 -12.69
CA GLY A 587 3.05 -7.33 -11.63
C GLY A 587 2.85 -6.82 -10.20
N ARG A 588 3.85 -7.09 -9.36
CA ARG A 588 3.84 -6.84 -7.91
C ARG A 588 5.06 -6.03 -7.49
N VAL A 589 4.92 -5.29 -6.39
CA VAL A 589 6.03 -4.64 -5.67
C VAL A 589 6.32 -5.39 -4.38
N ARG A 590 7.58 -5.31 -3.92
CA ARG A 590 8.15 -6.10 -2.81
C ARG A 590 7.29 -6.15 -1.53
N ASP A 591 6.91 -4.98 -1.03
CA ASP A 591 6.37 -4.80 0.32
C ASP A 591 4.82 -4.77 0.36
N GLN A 592 4.15 -4.81 -0.80
CA GLN A 592 2.70 -4.78 -0.87
C GLN A 592 2.10 -6.14 -1.25
N TRP A 593 1.00 -6.49 -0.60
CA TRP A 593 0.24 -7.69 -0.86
C TRP A 593 -1.05 -7.36 -1.63
N HIS A 594 -1.25 -8.04 -2.75
CA HIS A 594 -2.48 -8.02 -3.54
C HIS A 594 -3.03 -6.60 -3.80
N THR A 595 -4.15 -6.21 -3.20
CA THR A 595 -4.84 -4.92 -3.39
C THR A 595 -4.70 -4.01 -2.17
N MET A 596 -3.67 -4.21 -1.35
CA MET A 596 -3.30 -3.36 -0.20
C MET A 596 -4.35 -3.23 0.92
N THR A 597 -5.42 -4.03 0.94
CA THR A 597 -6.41 -4.04 2.03
C THR A 597 -5.81 -4.50 3.37
N LYS A 598 -4.70 -5.25 3.33
CA LYS A 598 -3.91 -5.67 4.51
C LYS A 598 -2.63 -4.84 4.65
N THR A 599 -1.68 -4.98 3.72
CA THR A 599 -0.35 -4.35 3.83
C THR A 599 -0.37 -2.82 3.69
N GLY A 600 -1.42 -2.21 3.13
CA GLY A 600 -1.56 -0.76 3.07
C GLY A 600 -1.82 -0.09 4.43
N LYS A 601 -2.17 -0.88 5.45
CA LYS A 601 -2.28 -0.43 6.84
C LYS A 601 -0.92 -0.13 7.47
N VAL A 602 0.07 -0.96 7.16
CA VAL A 602 1.41 -0.86 7.73
C VAL A 602 2.19 0.26 7.03
N SER A 603 2.55 1.29 7.77
CA SER A 603 3.20 2.48 7.21
C SER A 603 4.57 2.16 6.64
N ARG A 604 5.37 1.40 7.37
CA ARG A 604 6.71 0.98 6.94
C ARG A 604 6.71 0.23 5.61
N LEU A 605 5.66 -0.54 5.28
CA LEU A 605 5.55 -1.26 4.01
C LEU A 605 5.23 -0.36 2.80
N LYS A 606 4.74 0.87 3.02
CA LYS A 606 4.44 1.84 1.94
C LYS A 606 5.66 2.65 1.49
N THR A 607 6.74 2.65 2.27
CA THR A 607 7.89 3.54 2.07
C THR A 607 8.71 3.24 0.81
N HIS A 608 8.79 1.98 0.38
CA HIS A 608 9.61 1.59 -0.79
C HIS A 608 8.96 1.94 -2.15
N TYR A 609 7.63 1.84 -2.24
CA TYR A 609 6.84 2.27 -3.41
C TYR A 609 5.60 3.03 -2.91
N PRO A 610 5.70 4.34 -2.65
CA PRO A 610 4.60 5.11 -2.08
C PRO A 610 3.47 5.36 -3.08
N THR A 611 3.77 5.41 -4.38
CA THR A 611 2.84 5.66 -5.47
C THR A 611 3.05 4.68 -6.63
N PRO A 612 2.04 4.46 -7.49
CA PRO A 612 2.24 3.69 -8.72
C PRO A 612 3.10 4.49 -9.71
N VAL A 613 4.05 3.82 -10.34
CA VAL A 613 4.95 4.41 -11.37
C VAL A 613 5.03 3.51 -12.59
N LEU A 614 5.05 4.11 -13.77
CA LEU A 614 5.28 3.43 -15.04
C LEU A 614 6.77 3.25 -15.28
N GLU A 615 7.27 2.03 -15.24
CA GLU A 615 8.65 1.75 -15.65
C GLU A 615 8.73 1.71 -17.19
N ILE A 616 9.57 2.57 -17.76
CA ILE A 616 9.77 2.70 -19.22
C ILE A 616 11.26 2.70 -19.58
N ASN A 617 11.61 2.04 -20.68
CA ASN A 617 12.99 1.97 -21.18
C ASN A 617 13.48 3.36 -21.64
N PRO A 618 14.77 3.73 -21.45
CA PRO A 618 15.29 5.03 -21.87
C PRO A 618 15.14 5.33 -23.37
N ILE A 619 15.25 4.30 -24.22
CA ILE A 619 15.11 4.46 -25.68
C ILE A 619 13.67 4.82 -26.03
N ASP A 620 12.70 4.13 -25.43
CA ASP A 620 11.28 4.40 -25.66
C ASP A 620 10.89 5.75 -25.05
N ALA A 621 11.36 6.07 -23.84
CA ALA A 621 11.15 7.38 -23.22
C ALA A 621 11.66 8.53 -24.09
N SER A 622 12.85 8.39 -24.68
CA SER A 622 13.41 9.35 -25.63
C SER A 622 12.54 9.48 -26.88
N LEU A 623 12.10 8.36 -27.46
CA LEU A 623 11.23 8.32 -28.64
C LEU A 623 9.90 9.06 -28.40
N TYR A 624 9.32 8.90 -27.22
CA TYR A 624 8.04 9.52 -26.83
C TYR A 624 8.20 10.86 -26.10
N LYS A 625 9.43 11.40 -25.99
CA LYS A 625 9.75 12.67 -25.33
C LYS A 625 9.29 12.74 -23.87
N ILE A 626 9.45 11.64 -23.15
CA ILE A 626 9.11 11.50 -21.73
C ILE A 626 10.39 11.65 -20.90
N LYS A 627 10.35 12.49 -19.86
CA LYS A 627 11.40 12.63 -18.86
C LYS A 627 11.03 11.86 -17.59
N ASP A 628 12.03 11.57 -16.76
CA ASP A 628 11.78 10.95 -15.46
C ASP A 628 10.90 11.86 -14.59
N GLY A 629 9.92 11.27 -13.91
CA GLY A 629 8.95 12.01 -13.11
C GLY A 629 7.82 12.71 -13.88
N ASP A 630 7.86 12.74 -15.22
CA ASP A 630 6.75 13.28 -16.03
C ASP A 630 5.45 12.51 -15.74
N VAL A 631 4.34 13.22 -15.63
CA VAL A 631 3.01 12.60 -15.61
C VAL A 631 2.71 12.08 -17.02
N THR A 632 2.44 10.79 -17.12
CA THR A 632 2.16 10.10 -18.40
C THR A 632 0.74 9.58 -18.44
N GLU A 633 0.15 9.58 -19.63
CA GLU A 633 -1.06 8.83 -19.92
C GLU A 633 -0.70 7.57 -20.70
N ILE A 634 -1.08 6.44 -20.11
CA ILE A 634 -1.01 5.13 -20.72
C ILE A 634 -2.41 4.82 -21.23
N LYS A 635 -2.54 4.63 -22.54
CA LYS A 635 -3.80 4.33 -23.19
C LYS A 635 -3.76 2.92 -23.76
N GLY A 636 -4.76 2.13 -23.41
CA GLY A 636 -5.07 0.87 -24.07
C GLY A 636 -6.47 0.92 -24.68
N GLU A 637 -6.91 -0.18 -25.28
CA GLU A 637 -8.25 -0.29 -25.86
C GLU A 637 -9.37 -0.12 -24.81
N ASN A 638 -9.15 -0.61 -23.59
CA ASN A 638 -10.14 -0.63 -22.51
C ASN A 638 -10.19 0.65 -21.66
N GLY A 639 -9.19 1.52 -21.74
CA GLY A 639 -9.15 2.69 -20.89
C GLY A 639 -7.81 3.42 -20.85
N ILE A 640 -7.73 4.36 -19.91
CA ILE A 640 -6.56 5.22 -19.70
C ILE A 640 -6.17 5.14 -18.23
N VAL A 641 -4.86 5.12 -17.98
CA VAL A 641 -4.25 5.23 -16.66
C VAL A 641 -3.23 6.35 -16.71
N ARG A 642 -3.12 7.12 -15.63
CA ARG A 642 -2.24 8.26 -15.53
C ARG A 642 -1.38 8.14 -14.28
N VAL A 643 -0.07 8.00 -14.49
CA VAL A 643 0.94 7.87 -13.43
C VAL A 643 2.23 8.53 -13.86
N ARG A 644 3.18 8.70 -12.93
CA ARG A 644 4.52 9.20 -13.26
C ARG A 644 5.36 8.15 -13.96
N ALA A 645 6.16 8.60 -14.93
CA ALA A 645 7.19 7.78 -15.54
C ALA A 645 8.38 7.62 -14.59
N LYS A 646 8.92 6.40 -14.57
CA LYS A 646 10.22 6.05 -14.00
C LYS A 646 11.07 5.47 -15.12
N ILE A 647 12.08 6.21 -15.58
CA ILE A 647 12.96 5.76 -16.65
C ILE A 647 13.96 4.75 -16.09
N THR A 648 14.06 3.57 -16.71
CA THR A 648 14.95 2.50 -16.23
C THR A 648 15.39 1.54 -17.33
N GLU A 649 16.66 1.16 -17.31
CA GLU A 649 17.22 0.13 -18.21
C GLU A 649 16.77 -1.29 -17.85
N ASN A 650 16.14 -1.47 -16.70
CA ASN A 650 15.70 -2.77 -16.22
C ASN A 650 14.50 -3.34 -16.99
N ILE A 651 13.83 -2.56 -17.84
CA ILE A 651 12.75 -3.04 -18.69
C ILE A 651 13.20 -3.09 -20.15
N LYS A 652 12.84 -4.17 -20.86
CA LYS A 652 13.19 -4.35 -22.27
C LYS A 652 12.58 -3.26 -23.15
N LYS A 653 13.31 -2.80 -24.17
CA LYS A 653 12.76 -1.91 -25.20
C LYS A 653 11.49 -2.49 -25.83
N GLY A 654 10.48 -1.66 -26.03
CA GLY A 654 9.15 -2.02 -26.53
C GLY A 654 8.20 -2.53 -25.44
N VAL A 655 8.66 -2.60 -24.18
CA VAL A 655 7.89 -3.12 -23.04
C VAL A 655 7.84 -2.08 -21.94
N VAL A 656 6.67 -1.93 -21.32
CA VAL A 656 6.47 -1.09 -20.14
C VAL A 656 5.89 -1.92 -18.99
N PHE A 657 6.12 -1.47 -17.75
CA PHE A 657 5.64 -2.17 -16.57
C PHE A 657 4.84 -1.24 -15.65
N LEU A 658 3.70 -1.74 -15.17
CA LEU A 658 2.89 -1.05 -14.17
C LEU A 658 2.34 -2.03 -13.11
N PRO A 659 2.55 -1.79 -11.80
CA PRO A 659 2.03 -2.64 -10.74
C PRO A 659 0.52 -2.47 -10.54
N MET A 660 -0.20 -3.52 -10.11
CA MET A 660 -1.68 -3.49 -10.01
C MET A 660 -2.24 -3.06 -8.64
N HIS A 661 -1.39 -2.72 -7.67
CA HIS A 661 -1.79 -2.71 -6.25
C HIS A 661 -2.83 -1.64 -5.87
N TRP A 662 -2.87 -0.53 -6.61
CA TRP A 662 -3.68 0.64 -6.29
C TRP A 662 -5.09 0.54 -6.89
N GLY A 663 -6.10 0.79 -6.05
CA GLY A 663 -7.52 0.87 -6.41
C GLY A 663 -7.96 2.27 -6.84
N LYS A 664 -9.27 2.56 -6.73
CA LYS A 664 -9.80 3.90 -7.02
C LYS A 664 -9.34 4.91 -5.97
N GLN A 665 -9.03 6.13 -6.41
CA GLN A 665 -8.82 7.27 -5.52
C GLN A 665 -9.84 8.36 -5.87
N LEU A 666 -10.67 8.77 -4.89
CA LEU A 666 -11.78 9.72 -5.06
C LEU A 666 -12.65 9.47 -6.31
N GLN A 667 -13.03 8.22 -6.56
CA GLN A 667 -13.80 7.81 -7.75
C GLN A 667 -13.07 7.96 -9.09
N SER A 668 -11.81 8.40 -9.11
CA SER A 668 -11.01 8.45 -10.33
C SER A 668 -10.56 7.07 -10.77
N ASN A 669 -10.67 6.83 -12.07
CA ASN A 669 -10.26 5.61 -12.73
C ASN A 669 -8.79 5.63 -13.18
N LEU A 670 -8.12 6.78 -13.13
CA LEU A 670 -6.82 6.90 -13.78
C LEU A 670 -5.67 6.24 -12.99
N ASN A 671 -5.88 5.72 -11.78
CA ASN A 671 -4.83 5.08 -10.97
C ASN A 671 -4.85 3.54 -10.98
N ARG A 672 -5.80 2.92 -11.70
CA ARG A 672 -5.99 1.47 -11.69
C ARG A 672 -5.43 0.82 -12.94
N THR A 673 -4.31 0.12 -12.81
CA THR A 673 -3.62 -0.61 -13.89
C THR A 673 -4.55 -1.52 -14.70
N ASN A 674 -5.45 -2.24 -14.02
CA ASN A 674 -6.36 -3.19 -14.69
C ASN A 674 -7.49 -2.51 -15.49
N ASN A 675 -7.53 -1.17 -15.59
CA ASN A 675 -8.32 -0.48 -16.61
C ASN A 675 -7.71 -0.63 -18.02
N LEU A 676 -6.42 -0.93 -18.12
CA LEU A 676 -5.74 -1.11 -19.40
C LEU A 676 -5.86 -2.54 -19.93
N THR A 677 -5.86 -3.51 -19.03
CA THR A 677 -5.69 -4.93 -19.35
C THR A 677 -6.85 -5.45 -20.21
N ASN A 678 -6.54 -6.28 -21.20
CA ASN A 678 -7.54 -6.92 -22.05
C ASN A 678 -8.31 -8.03 -21.30
N THR A 679 -9.42 -8.50 -21.88
CA THR A 679 -10.29 -9.54 -21.31
C THR A 679 -10.14 -10.89 -22.00
N HIS A 680 -9.15 -11.06 -22.87
CA HIS A 680 -8.89 -12.35 -23.51
C HIS A 680 -8.35 -13.35 -22.48
N VAL A 681 -8.70 -14.61 -22.67
CA VAL A 681 -8.35 -15.70 -21.76
C VAL A 681 -7.79 -16.88 -22.55
N ASP A 682 -6.99 -17.71 -21.90
CA ASP A 682 -6.59 -19.01 -22.43
C ASP A 682 -7.84 -19.87 -22.70
N PRO A 683 -7.94 -20.53 -23.86
CA PRO A 683 -9.15 -21.25 -24.26
C PRO A 683 -9.48 -22.43 -23.34
N LEU A 684 -8.47 -23.06 -22.73
CA LEU A 684 -8.60 -24.24 -21.88
C LEU A 684 -8.68 -23.87 -20.39
N SER A 685 -7.73 -23.09 -19.90
CA SER A 685 -7.65 -22.73 -18.48
C SER A 685 -8.54 -21.54 -18.11
N LYS A 686 -9.01 -20.77 -19.10
CA LYS A 686 -9.77 -19.53 -18.90
C LYS A 686 -9.03 -18.49 -18.06
N GLU A 687 -7.70 -18.56 -18.01
CA GLU A 687 -6.87 -17.57 -17.32
C GLU A 687 -6.62 -16.34 -18.20
N PRO A 688 -6.77 -15.11 -17.69
CA PRO A 688 -6.64 -13.89 -18.47
C PRO A 688 -5.21 -13.44 -18.80
N ASP A 689 -5.08 -12.68 -19.88
CA ASP A 689 -3.82 -12.23 -20.48
C ASP A 689 -3.23 -10.94 -19.85
N TYR A 690 -2.97 -10.96 -18.54
CA TYR A 690 -2.46 -9.79 -17.82
C TYR A 690 -1.03 -9.37 -18.19
N LYS A 691 -0.25 -10.28 -18.79
CA LYS A 691 1.17 -10.06 -19.09
C LYS A 691 1.41 -9.54 -20.50
N TYR A 692 0.34 -9.34 -21.27
CA TYR A 692 0.44 -8.81 -22.61
C TYR A 692 -0.76 -7.90 -22.90
N THR A 693 -0.54 -6.59 -22.96
CA THR A 693 -1.57 -5.64 -23.40
C THR A 693 -0.92 -4.58 -24.27
N ALA A 694 -1.41 -4.41 -25.49
CA ALA A 694 -0.94 -3.35 -26.37
C ALA A 694 -1.37 -1.98 -25.83
N VAL A 695 -0.41 -1.07 -25.64
CA VAL A 695 -0.63 0.28 -25.14
C VAL A 695 0.18 1.32 -25.89
N SER A 696 -0.24 2.58 -25.78
CA SER A 696 0.55 3.76 -26.13
C SER A 696 0.84 4.55 -24.86
N VAL A 697 2.01 5.18 -24.79
CA VAL A 697 2.39 6.06 -23.69
C VAL A 697 2.68 7.43 -24.27
N SER A 698 2.08 8.46 -23.66
CA SER A 698 2.35 9.86 -24.00
C SER A 698 2.51 10.69 -22.74
N LYS A 699 3.30 11.77 -22.80
CA LYS A 699 3.29 12.78 -21.75
C LYS A 699 1.88 13.36 -21.62
N TYR A 700 1.35 13.42 -20.41
CA TYR A 700 0.09 14.08 -20.15
C TYR A 700 0.23 15.57 -20.43
N LYS A 701 -0.70 16.12 -21.23
CA LYS A 701 -0.78 17.55 -21.47
C LYS A 701 -2.19 18.02 -21.15
N LYS A 702 -2.32 18.78 -20.08
CA LYS A 702 -3.57 19.47 -19.76
C LYS A 702 -3.81 20.64 -20.72
N SER A 703 -5.08 21.05 -20.84
CA SER A 703 -5.43 22.33 -21.47
C SER A 703 -4.87 23.49 -20.66
N VAL A 704 -4.57 24.59 -21.34
CA VAL A 704 -4.21 25.85 -20.69
C VAL A 704 -5.41 26.31 -19.89
N GLU A 705 -5.21 26.52 -18.59
CA GLU A 705 -6.23 26.96 -17.65
C GLU A 705 -5.86 28.31 -17.04
N LYS A 706 -6.86 29.11 -16.71
CA LYS A 706 -6.72 30.31 -15.89
C LYS A 706 -6.94 29.96 -14.41
N ILE A 707 -5.88 30.09 -13.62
CA ILE A 707 -5.88 29.82 -12.19
C ILE A 707 -5.93 31.14 -11.44
N ILE A 708 -7.00 31.36 -10.65
CA ILE A 708 -7.08 32.47 -9.72
C ILE A 708 -6.70 31.99 -8.32
N ILE A 709 -5.84 32.74 -7.64
CA ILE A 709 -5.43 32.51 -6.26
C ILE A 709 -5.86 33.70 -5.42
N ALA A 710 -6.69 33.43 -4.40
CA ALA A 710 -7.14 34.42 -3.43
C ALA A 710 -6.21 34.41 -2.20
N GLY A 711 -5.26 35.33 -2.16
CA GLY A 711 -4.26 35.48 -1.10
C GLY A 711 -2.83 35.25 -1.60
N ALA A 712 -1.87 35.99 -1.04
CA ALA A 712 -0.45 35.95 -1.44
C ALA A 712 0.49 35.53 -0.29
N GLY A 713 0.04 34.60 0.54
CA GLY A 713 0.83 34.05 1.66
C GLY A 713 1.82 32.95 1.25
N ALA A 714 2.39 32.28 2.26
CA ALA A 714 3.33 31.18 2.05
C ALA A 714 2.76 30.02 1.24
N ALA A 715 1.47 29.67 1.45
CA ALA A 715 0.79 28.60 0.72
C ALA A 715 0.74 28.90 -0.79
N SER A 716 0.29 30.11 -1.15
CA SER A 716 0.20 30.57 -2.54
C SER A 716 1.57 30.59 -3.22
N PHE A 717 2.57 31.13 -2.54
CA PHE A 717 3.93 31.18 -3.08
C PHE A 717 4.48 29.79 -3.38
N ARG A 718 4.36 28.86 -2.42
CA ARG A 718 4.79 27.47 -2.61
C ARG A 718 4.01 26.76 -3.70
N PHE A 719 2.72 27.02 -3.82
CA PHE A 719 1.92 26.46 -4.91
C PHE A 719 2.47 26.94 -6.25
N ILE A 720 2.71 28.24 -6.41
CA ILE A 720 3.23 28.81 -7.66
C ILE A 720 4.61 28.24 -8.01
N GLN A 721 5.53 28.18 -7.03
CA GLN A 721 6.86 27.60 -7.24
C GLN A 721 6.77 26.16 -7.74
N ASN A 722 6.07 25.31 -6.98
CA ASN A 722 5.93 23.89 -7.31
C ASN A 722 5.19 23.70 -8.64
N TYR A 723 4.15 24.50 -8.90
CA TYR A 723 3.37 24.39 -10.13
C TYR A 723 4.16 24.80 -11.38
N ARG A 724 5.00 25.82 -11.27
CA ARG A 724 5.86 26.28 -12.37
C ARG A 724 7.00 25.32 -12.71
N GLU A 725 7.33 24.35 -11.85
CA GLU A 725 8.25 23.24 -12.21
C GLU A 725 7.62 22.29 -13.25
N TYR A 726 6.29 22.20 -13.29
CA TYR A 726 5.57 21.25 -14.15
C TYR A 726 4.80 21.93 -15.29
N ASN A 727 4.37 23.19 -15.12
CA ASN A 727 3.54 23.92 -16.07
C ASN A 727 3.99 25.38 -16.23
N GLU A 728 4.44 25.72 -17.44
CA GLU A 728 4.87 27.08 -17.80
C GLU A 728 3.79 27.89 -18.54
N SER A 729 2.66 27.27 -18.92
CA SER A 729 1.69 27.83 -19.87
C SER A 729 0.42 28.42 -19.23
N ASP A 730 0.00 27.91 -18.09
CA ASP A 730 -1.25 28.34 -17.44
C ASP A 730 -1.14 29.79 -16.95
N GLU A 731 -2.25 30.52 -17.06
CA GLU A 731 -2.35 31.91 -16.62
C GLU A 731 -2.66 31.93 -15.12
N ILE A 732 -1.79 32.52 -14.30
CA ILE A 732 -1.97 32.58 -12.85
C ILE A 732 -2.22 34.02 -12.42
N HIS A 733 -3.34 34.27 -11.75
CA HIS A 733 -3.69 35.55 -11.14
C HIS A 733 -3.66 35.42 -9.62
N VAL A 734 -2.92 36.30 -8.94
CA VAL A 734 -2.84 36.34 -7.49
C VAL A 734 -3.47 37.64 -6.99
N PHE A 735 -4.59 37.52 -6.28
CA PHE A 735 -5.27 38.64 -5.64
C PHE A 735 -4.88 38.71 -4.18
N SER A 736 -4.52 39.90 -3.69
CA SER A 736 -4.11 40.09 -2.30
C SER A 736 -4.67 41.38 -1.73
N LYS A 737 -5.13 41.36 -0.48
CA LYS A 737 -5.47 42.57 0.27
C LYS A 737 -4.22 43.39 0.62
N GLU A 738 -3.08 42.75 0.80
CA GLU A 738 -1.83 43.40 1.18
C GLU A 738 -1.11 43.96 -0.06
N SER A 739 -0.45 45.12 0.08
CA SER A 739 0.41 45.72 -0.95
C SER A 739 1.76 45.01 -1.07
N ASN A 740 2.25 44.46 0.04
CA ASN A 740 3.50 43.71 0.14
C ASN A 740 3.22 42.20 0.06
N LEU A 741 3.92 41.49 -0.82
CA LEU A 741 3.60 40.10 -1.15
C LEU A 741 4.78 39.16 -0.88
N PHE A 742 4.46 37.88 -0.67
CA PHE A 742 5.43 36.78 -0.60
C PHE A 742 6.59 37.01 0.39
N TYR A 743 6.27 37.39 1.63
CA TYR A 743 7.25 37.54 2.72
C TYR A 743 6.99 36.54 3.85
N ASN A 744 8.02 36.29 4.67
CA ASN A 744 7.93 35.43 5.84
C ASN A 744 7.43 36.22 7.05
N ARG A 745 6.10 36.18 7.28
CA ARG A 745 5.47 36.85 8.42
C ARG A 745 5.92 36.33 9.80
N VAL A 746 6.52 35.14 9.88
CA VAL A 746 7.07 34.57 11.13
C VAL A 746 8.35 35.31 11.57
N LEU A 747 8.91 36.16 10.71
CA LEU A 747 10.10 36.98 11.00
C LEU A 747 9.75 38.46 11.28
N LEU A 748 8.47 38.79 11.47
CA LEU A 748 8.04 40.15 11.82
C LEU A 748 8.59 40.64 13.17
N PRO A 749 8.70 39.81 14.23
CA PRO A 749 9.36 40.22 15.48
C PRO A 749 10.80 40.72 15.29
N GLU A 750 11.59 40.00 14.50
CA GLU A 750 12.99 40.33 14.18
C GLU A 750 13.08 41.57 13.25
N TYR A 751 12.05 41.83 12.44
CA TYR A 751 11.94 43.05 11.62
C TYR A 751 11.66 44.30 12.45
N ILE A 752 10.78 44.20 13.46
CA ILE A 752 10.45 45.33 14.36
C ILE A 752 11.67 45.81 15.12
N THR A 753 12.52 44.86 15.50
CA THR A 753 13.76 45.12 16.23
C THR A 753 14.94 45.43 15.31
N GLU A 754 14.71 45.52 14.00
CA GLU A 754 15.74 45.82 12.99
C GLU A 754 16.91 44.83 12.96
N GLU A 755 16.75 43.63 13.53
CA GLU A 755 17.73 42.54 13.38
C GLU A 755 17.72 42.01 11.94
N LEU A 756 16.55 42.05 11.31
CA LEU A 756 16.34 41.74 9.90
C LEU A 756 15.77 42.95 9.16
N SER A 757 16.35 43.26 8.01
CA SER A 757 15.78 44.23 7.07
C SER A 757 14.53 43.66 6.38
N TRP A 758 13.69 44.53 5.84
CA TRP A 758 12.52 44.11 5.07
C TRP A 758 12.87 43.17 3.91
N GLU A 759 14.00 43.43 3.24
CA GLU A 759 14.50 42.61 2.13
C GLU A 759 14.83 41.19 2.56
N GLN A 760 15.27 40.98 3.81
CA GLN A 760 15.57 39.65 4.36
C GLN A 760 14.30 38.85 4.70
N LEU A 761 13.15 39.52 4.80
CA LEU A 761 11.85 38.86 5.01
C LEU A 761 11.23 38.37 3.69
N LEU A 762 11.63 38.92 2.54
CA LEU A 762 11.09 38.54 1.24
C LEU A 762 11.47 37.10 0.89
N LYS A 763 10.49 36.27 0.52
CA LYS A 763 10.73 34.88 0.09
C LYS A 763 11.30 34.76 -1.32
N VAL A 764 11.23 35.84 -2.09
CA VAL A 764 11.63 35.87 -3.50
C VAL A 764 12.11 37.25 -3.88
N LYS A 765 13.19 37.32 -4.66
CA LYS A 765 13.67 38.57 -5.24
C LYS A 765 12.83 38.92 -6.46
N LYS A 766 12.69 40.21 -6.76
CA LYS A 766 11.88 40.70 -7.89
C LYS A 766 12.20 40.00 -9.22
N LEU A 767 13.49 39.85 -9.55
CA LEU A 767 13.95 39.15 -10.77
C LEU A 767 13.53 37.67 -10.84
N GLU A 768 13.39 36.99 -9.71
CA GLU A 768 12.95 35.59 -9.66
C GLU A 768 11.42 35.49 -9.73
N LEU A 769 10.72 36.46 -9.14
CA LEU A 769 9.26 36.56 -9.23
C LEU A 769 8.80 36.79 -10.67
N ASP A 770 9.50 37.65 -11.41
CA ASP A 770 9.21 37.91 -12.82
C ASP A 770 9.36 36.65 -13.70
N LYS A 771 10.28 35.74 -13.34
CA LYS A 771 10.44 34.43 -14.02
C LYS A 771 9.26 33.48 -13.82
N LEU A 772 8.46 33.67 -12.77
CA LEU A 772 7.30 32.81 -12.50
C LEU A 772 6.11 33.14 -13.41
N ASN A 773 6.16 34.23 -14.19
CA ASN A 773 5.14 34.63 -15.16
C ASN A 773 3.72 34.59 -14.57
N ILE A 774 3.47 35.45 -13.58
CA ILE A 774 2.19 35.54 -12.88
C ILE A 774 1.64 36.98 -12.93
N ASN A 775 0.32 37.11 -12.96
CA ASN A 775 -0.39 38.39 -12.85
C ASN A 775 -0.72 38.66 -11.39
N ILE A 776 -0.24 39.78 -10.86
CA ILE A 776 -0.40 40.11 -9.44
C ILE A 776 -1.34 41.32 -9.31
N HIS A 777 -2.34 41.19 -8.44
CA HIS A 777 -3.34 42.21 -8.13
C HIS A 777 -3.23 42.57 -6.63
N PRO A 778 -2.27 43.44 -6.24
CA PRO A 778 -2.14 43.88 -4.85
C PRO A 778 -3.30 44.80 -4.48
N GLU A 779 -3.55 44.96 -3.17
CA GLU A 779 -4.62 45.79 -2.62
C GLU A 779 -6.02 45.53 -3.21
N THR A 780 -6.23 44.33 -3.73
CA THR A 780 -7.44 43.90 -4.44
C THR A 780 -7.91 42.56 -3.87
N LEU A 781 -9.09 42.54 -3.27
CA LEU A 781 -9.67 41.33 -2.67
C LEU A 781 -10.81 40.77 -3.52
N ILE A 782 -11.01 39.46 -3.46
CA ILE A 782 -12.17 38.82 -4.09
C ILE A 782 -13.39 39.02 -3.19
N SER A 783 -14.41 39.72 -3.70
CA SER A 783 -15.64 40.06 -2.97
C SER A 783 -16.76 39.03 -3.17
N LYS A 784 -16.86 38.46 -4.38
CA LYS A 784 -17.89 37.47 -4.74
C LYS A 784 -17.32 36.35 -5.59
N ILE A 785 -17.85 35.13 -5.41
CA ILE A 785 -17.52 33.95 -6.21
C ILE A 785 -18.82 33.42 -6.82
N ASP A 786 -18.88 33.32 -8.14
CA ASP A 786 -19.92 32.58 -8.85
C ASP A 786 -19.32 31.25 -9.33
N SER A 787 -19.58 30.18 -8.60
CA SER A 787 -19.00 28.85 -8.87
C SER A 787 -19.57 28.21 -10.14
N ASP A 788 -20.82 28.51 -10.47
CA ASP A 788 -21.53 27.88 -11.59
C ASP A 788 -21.18 28.57 -12.90
N ALA A 789 -21.11 29.89 -12.90
CA ALA A 789 -20.68 30.69 -14.05
C ALA A 789 -19.16 30.87 -14.14
N LYS A 790 -18.39 30.37 -13.16
CA LYS A 790 -16.92 30.38 -13.11
C LYS A 790 -16.30 31.77 -13.25
N PHE A 791 -16.80 32.74 -12.49
CA PHE A 791 -16.15 34.04 -12.37
C PHE A 791 -16.12 34.53 -10.92
N ILE A 792 -15.12 35.36 -10.62
CA ILE A 792 -15.04 36.12 -9.37
C ILE A 792 -15.30 37.60 -9.65
N THR A 793 -15.74 38.34 -8.63
CA THR A 793 -15.77 39.81 -8.65
C THR A 793 -14.80 40.31 -7.60
N ASP A 794 -13.95 41.27 -7.96
CA ASP A 794 -12.99 41.86 -7.02
C ASP A 794 -13.60 43.05 -6.23
N SER A 795 -12.80 43.72 -5.42
CA SER A 795 -13.22 44.90 -4.64
C SER A 795 -13.48 46.15 -5.47
N ASN A 796 -12.98 46.20 -6.70
CA ASN A 796 -13.20 47.32 -7.62
C ASN A 796 -14.48 47.13 -8.45
N GLY A 797 -15.10 45.95 -8.36
CA GLY A 797 -16.30 45.57 -9.11
C GLY A 797 -15.98 44.89 -10.44
N ASP A 798 -14.70 44.63 -10.75
CA ASP A 798 -14.29 43.98 -11.98
C ASP A 798 -14.52 42.47 -11.90
N LYS A 799 -14.93 41.89 -13.03
CA LYS A 799 -15.20 40.45 -13.15
C LYS A 799 -14.04 39.73 -13.82
N HIS A 800 -13.62 38.63 -13.21
CA HIS A 800 -12.53 37.79 -13.71
C HIS A 800 -13.01 36.35 -13.83
N THR A 801 -12.90 35.74 -15.01
CA THR A 801 -13.18 34.31 -15.20
C THR A 801 -12.06 33.45 -14.64
N PHE A 802 -12.38 32.22 -14.24
CA PHE A 802 -11.39 31.24 -13.81
C PHE A 802 -11.75 29.82 -14.30
N ASP A 803 -10.75 29.00 -14.55
CA ASP A 803 -10.93 27.56 -14.70
C ASP A 803 -10.77 26.85 -13.36
N LYS A 804 -9.84 27.36 -12.53
CA LYS A 804 -9.57 26.89 -11.16
C LYS A 804 -9.44 28.07 -10.20
N LEU A 805 -10.04 27.95 -9.03
CA LEU A 805 -9.93 28.95 -7.96
C LEU A 805 -9.28 28.33 -6.72
N ILE A 806 -8.20 28.94 -6.24
CA ILE A 806 -7.49 28.52 -5.03
C ILE A 806 -7.70 29.56 -3.95
N LEU A 807 -8.37 29.17 -2.87
CA LEU A 807 -8.54 30.00 -1.70
C LEU A 807 -7.33 29.80 -0.77
N ALA A 808 -6.58 30.86 -0.55
CA ALA A 808 -5.37 30.91 0.28
C ALA A 808 -5.32 32.22 1.10
N THR A 809 -6.48 32.66 1.57
CA THR A 809 -6.74 33.97 2.19
C THR A 809 -6.10 34.14 3.57
N GLY A 810 -5.45 33.09 4.08
CA GLY A 810 -4.76 33.08 5.36
C GLY A 810 -5.70 33.35 6.55
N SER A 811 -5.12 33.87 7.61
CA SER A 811 -5.85 34.25 8.83
C SER A 811 -5.55 35.69 9.24
N ARG A 812 -6.47 36.27 10.02
CA ARG A 812 -6.30 37.55 10.73
C ARG A 812 -6.05 37.35 12.22
N ALA A 813 -5.54 38.37 12.90
CA ALA A 813 -5.43 38.34 14.36
C ALA A 813 -6.80 38.17 15.01
N PHE A 814 -6.87 37.40 16.10
CA PHE A 814 -8.07 37.32 16.92
C PHE A 814 -8.09 38.49 17.90
N ILE A 815 -9.10 39.35 17.78
CA ILE A 815 -9.29 40.52 18.64
C ILE A 815 -10.57 40.30 19.46
N PRO A 816 -10.54 40.38 20.80
CA PRO A 816 -11.74 40.31 21.62
C PRO A 816 -12.66 41.50 21.31
N LYS A 817 -13.98 41.30 21.41
CA LYS A 817 -14.97 42.34 21.03
C LYS A 817 -14.83 43.65 21.81
N ASP A 818 -14.35 43.58 23.04
CA ASP A 818 -14.26 44.73 23.95
C ASP A 818 -12.95 45.51 23.81
N VAL A 819 -12.05 45.08 22.91
CA VAL A 819 -10.77 45.74 22.67
C VAL A 819 -10.94 46.80 21.58
N GLN A 820 -10.70 48.06 21.96
CA GLN A 820 -10.69 49.21 21.06
C GLN A 820 -9.34 49.29 20.32
N ILE A 821 -9.10 48.36 19.40
CA ILE A 821 -7.80 48.21 18.72
C ILE A 821 -7.39 49.44 17.88
N ASP A 822 -8.35 50.27 17.48
CA ASP A 822 -8.11 51.44 16.64
C ASP A 822 -7.57 52.66 17.44
N LEU A 823 -7.58 52.60 18.78
CA LEU A 823 -7.02 53.66 19.61
C LEU A 823 -5.47 53.58 19.67
N PRO A 824 -4.76 54.71 19.85
CA PRO A 824 -3.30 54.75 19.92
C PRO A 824 -2.71 53.78 20.97
N GLY A 825 -1.50 53.29 20.74
CA GLY A 825 -0.80 52.42 21.69
C GLY A 825 -1.28 50.96 21.76
N ARG A 826 -2.32 50.58 21.01
CA ARG A 826 -2.89 49.22 21.00
C ARG A 826 -2.64 48.55 19.65
N PHE A 827 -2.03 47.37 19.64
CA PHE A 827 -1.54 46.73 18.41
C PHE A 827 -1.89 45.25 18.33
N THR A 828 -1.92 44.74 17.10
CA THR A 828 -1.78 43.31 16.79
C THR A 828 -0.44 43.06 16.10
N MET A 829 -0.14 41.80 15.79
CA MET A 829 1.06 41.45 15.04
C MET A 829 0.75 40.37 14.02
N ARG A 830 0.23 40.74 12.84
CA ARG A 830 -0.12 39.76 11.81
C ARG A 830 0.47 40.02 10.43
N ASP A 831 0.56 41.28 10.04
CA ASP A 831 1.07 41.70 8.74
C ASP A 831 2.11 42.83 8.90
N LYS A 832 2.73 43.23 7.78
CA LYS A 832 3.72 44.31 7.78
C LYS A 832 3.13 45.63 8.29
N GLY A 833 1.86 45.91 7.98
CA GLY A 833 1.21 47.15 8.40
C GLY A 833 1.08 47.24 9.92
N ASP A 834 0.75 46.13 10.57
CA ASP A 834 0.79 46.01 12.03
C ASP A 834 2.19 46.31 12.60
N ALA A 835 3.22 45.67 12.01
CA ALA A 835 4.60 45.83 12.45
C ALA A 835 5.14 47.26 12.27
N ASP A 836 4.90 47.88 11.11
CA ASP A 836 5.32 49.25 10.82
C ASP A 836 4.64 50.26 11.75
N LYS A 837 3.33 50.12 12.00
CA LYS A 837 2.58 50.98 12.92
C LYS A 837 3.11 50.86 14.35
N PHE A 838 3.37 49.64 14.81
CA PHE A 838 3.90 49.39 16.14
C PHE A 838 5.30 50.00 16.31
N LYS A 839 6.19 49.76 15.34
CA LYS A 839 7.54 50.33 15.32
C LYS A 839 7.50 51.86 15.33
N ALA A 840 6.77 52.45 14.39
CA ALA A 840 6.67 53.91 14.28
C ALA A 840 6.08 54.55 15.54
N TYR A 841 5.15 53.87 16.22
CA TYR A 841 4.59 54.35 17.48
C TYR A 841 5.62 54.34 18.61
N LEU A 842 6.38 53.25 18.76
CA LEU A 842 7.45 53.18 19.76
C LEU A 842 8.55 54.21 19.50
N ASP A 843 8.97 54.38 18.24
CA ASP A 843 9.95 55.40 17.85
C ASP A 843 9.42 56.82 18.18
N ALA A 844 8.13 57.07 17.97
CA ALA A 844 7.48 58.35 18.26
C ALA A 844 7.41 58.70 19.76
N THR A 845 7.60 57.72 20.66
CA THR A 845 7.68 58.00 22.11
C THR A 845 8.93 58.81 22.48
N ASN A 846 9.97 58.79 21.64
CA ASN A 846 11.29 59.38 21.90
C ASN A 846 11.97 58.89 23.20
N LEU A 847 11.49 57.77 23.77
CA LEU A 847 12.10 57.13 24.93
C LEU A 847 13.21 56.17 24.48
N PRO A 848 14.35 56.10 25.20
CA PRO A 848 15.34 55.06 24.96
C PRO A 848 14.71 53.68 25.25
N PRO A 849 15.13 52.60 24.55
CA PRO A 849 14.49 51.29 24.68
C PRO A 849 14.35 50.76 26.11
N GLU A 850 15.33 51.00 26.98
CA GLU A 850 15.32 50.61 28.39
C GLU A 850 14.25 51.30 29.24
N GLU A 851 13.73 52.44 28.80
CA GLU A 851 12.63 53.18 29.45
C GLU A 851 11.27 52.81 28.86
N GLN A 852 11.23 52.13 27.71
CA GLN A 852 9.99 51.65 27.10
C GLN A 852 9.46 50.40 27.81
N HIS A 853 8.14 50.36 28.04
CA HIS A 853 7.41 49.23 28.60
C HIS A 853 6.30 48.78 27.65
N VAL A 854 6.37 47.52 27.21
CA VAL A 854 5.36 46.91 26.34
C VAL A 854 4.67 45.76 27.06
N VAL A 855 3.33 45.77 27.06
CA VAL A 855 2.51 44.68 27.56
C VAL A 855 2.07 43.79 26.40
N ILE A 856 2.32 42.49 26.50
CA ILE A 856 1.91 41.50 25.50
C ILE A 856 0.79 40.64 26.08
N VAL A 857 -0.37 40.66 25.44
CA VAL A 857 -1.52 39.82 25.83
C VAL A 857 -1.43 38.51 25.06
N GLY A 858 -1.15 37.42 25.77
CA GLY A 858 -0.99 36.07 25.22
C GLY A 858 0.45 35.56 25.26
N GLY A 859 0.69 34.55 26.09
CA GLY A 859 1.95 33.81 26.21
C GLY A 859 2.05 32.61 25.26
N GLY A 860 1.57 32.77 24.02
CA GLY A 860 1.74 31.80 22.94
C GLY A 860 3.05 32.04 22.15
N LEU A 861 3.26 31.29 21.05
CA LEU A 861 4.50 31.36 20.25
C LEU A 861 4.85 32.80 19.83
N LEU A 862 3.93 33.47 19.14
CA LEU A 862 4.12 34.84 18.64
C LEU A 862 4.37 35.84 19.78
N GLY A 863 3.62 35.74 20.88
CA GLY A 863 3.78 36.66 22.01
C GLY A 863 5.12 36.48 22.71
N LEU A 864 5.60 35.24 22.82
CA LEU A 864 6.91 34.92 23.38
C LEU A 864 8.04 35.34 22.44
N GLU A 865 7.95 35.07 21.14
CA GLU A 865 8.95 35.50 20.15
C GLU A 865 9.06 37.03 20.07
N LEU A 866 7.92 37.74 20.13
CA LEU A 866 7.91 39.19 20.23
C LEU A 866 8.53 39.69 21.54
N ALA A 867 8.21 39.04 22.67
CA ALA A 867 8.81 39.36 23.96
C ALA A 867 10.34 39.19 23.94
N ALA A 868 10.83 38.10 23.34
CA ALA A 868 12.27 37.83 23.20
C ALA A 868 12.97 38.87 22.33
N ALA A 869 12.42 39.13 21.13
CA ALA A 869 12.98 40.11 20.21
C ALA A 869 13.05 41.50 20.88
N MET A 870 11.95 41.96 21.47
CA MET A 870 11.93 43.28 22.13
C MET A 870 12.85 43.34 23.36
N LYS A 871 13.00 42.22 24.09
CA LYS A 871 13.92 42.16 25.22
C LYS A 871 15.39 42.26 24.78
N HIS A 872 15.74 41.79 23.59
CA HIS A 872 17.09 41.96 23.02
C HIS A 872 17.44 43.45 22.79
N LYS A 873 16.43 44.31 22.60
CA LYS A 873 16.56 45.78 22.60
C LYS A 873 16.50 46.42 23.99
N ASN A 874 16.53 45.65 25.08
CA ASN A 874 16.39 46.10 26.47
C ASN A 874 15.02 46.69 26.85
N VAL A 875 13.98 46.52 26.03
CA VAL A 875 12.62 46.96 26.35
C VAL A 875 12.08 46.19 27.57
N LYS A 876 11.38 46.88 28.48
CA LYS A 876 10.68 46.24 29.60
C LYS A 876 9.45 45.51 29.05
N ILE A 877 9.28 44.23 29.37
CA ILE A 877 8.18 43.41 28.84
C ILE A 877 7.37 42.81 30.00
N THR A 878 6.05 42.89 29.86
CA THR A 878 5.09 42.18 30.70
C THR A 878 4.16 41.34 29.84
N ILE A 879 4.03 40.05 30.13
CA ILE A 879 3.11 39.13 29.47
C ILE A 879 1.86 38.92 30.36
N ILE A 880 0.68 39.14 29.80
CA ILE A 880 -0.60 38.80 30.42
C ILE A 880 -1.11 37.52 29.78
N GLN A 881 -1.19 36.45 30.56
CA GLN A 881 -1.61 35.14 30.09
C GLN A 881 -2.87 34.71 30.84
N ARG A 882 -3.94 34.46 30.07
CA ARG A 882 -5.24 34.03 30.61
C ARG A 882 -5.17 32.67 31.29
N ALA A 883 -4.39 31.75 30.74
CA ALA A 883 -4.24 30.42 31.33
C ALA A 883 -3.24 30.46 32.49
N SER A 884 -3.24 29.41 33.32
CA SER A 884 -2.25 29.21 34.38
C SER A 884 -0.85 28.82 33.87
N ARG A 885 -0.64 28.82 32.54
CA ARG A 885 0.57 28.29 31.88
C ARG A 885 0.81 28.95 30.51
N LEU A 886 2.09 29.02 30.11
CA LEU A 886 2.51 29.47 28.77
C LEU A 886 2.29 28.37 27.72
N MET A 887 2.02 28.75 26.48
CA MET A 887 1.87 27.83 25.34
C MET A 887 0.95 26.64 25.67
N GLU A 888 -0.23 26.90 26.26
CA GLU A 888 -1.11 25.89 26.83
C GLU A 888 -1.72 24.92 25.81
N ARG A 889 -1.53 25.16 24.52
CA ARG A 889 -1.92 24.24 23.44
C ARG A 889 -0.75 23.45 22.87
N GLN A 890 0.49 23.86 23.13
CA GLN A 890 1.70 23.31 22.52
C GLN A 890 2.64 22.63 23.53
N LEU A 891 2.48 22.90 24.83
CA LEU A 891 3.32 22.32 25.89
C LEU A 891 2.46 21.62 26.92
N ASP A 892 3.05 20.68 27.66
CA ASP A 892 2.46 20.09 28.86
C ASP A 892 2.75 20.96 30.11
N LYS A 893 2.32 20.51 31.30
CA LYS A 893 2.49 21.29 32.53
C LYS A 893 3.96 21.49 32.93
N ILE A 894 4.81 20.49 32.72
CA ILE A 894 6.21 20.50 33.18
C ILE A 894 7.05 21.39 32.28
N SER A 895 7.01 21.15 30.97
CA SER A 895 7.74 21.95 29.98
C SER A 895 7.31 23.42 30.00
N SER A 896 6.00 23.70 30.15
CA SER A 896 5.49 25.07 30.30
C SER A 896 5.99 25.77 31.58
N LYS A 897 6.10 25.04 32.70
CA LYS A 897 6.67 25.58 33.94
C LYS A 897 8.15 25.90 33.78
N LEU A 898 8.92 25.02 33.16
CA LEU A 898 10.35 25.26 32.89
C LEU A 898 10.54 26.47 31.96
N LEU A 899 9.70 26.59 30.92
CA LEU A 899 9.68 27.77 30.06
C LEU A 899 9.37 29.06 30.84
N ALA A 900 8.37 29.03 31.73
CA ALA A 900 8.01 30.20 32.54
C ALA A 900 9.16 30.67 33.44
N LEU A 901 9.90 29.73 34.05
CA LEU A 901 11.10 30.05 34.84
C LEU A 901 12.18 30.71 33.97
N ASP A 902 12.44 30.17 32.78
CA ASP A 902 13.43 30.73 31.85
C ASP A 902 13.04 32.15 31.39
N VAL A 903 11.77 32.37 31.05
CA VAL A 903 11.24 33.67 30.65
C VAL A 903 11.34 34.69 31.79
N GLN A 904 11.04 34.28 33.04
CA GLN A 904 11.14 35.16 34.20
C GLN A 904 12.59 35.54 34.55
N GLU A 905 13.54 34.60 34.44
CA GLU A 905 14.96 34.87 34.67
C GLU A 905 15.55 35.86 33.65
N ARG A 906 14.99 35.90 32.44
CA ARG A 906 15.31 36.91 31.43
C ARG A 906 14.71 38.28 31.73
N GLY A 907 14.08 38.46 32.89
CA GLY A 907 13.51 39.73 33.32
C GLY A 907 12.22 40.12 32.59
N ILE A 908 11.47 39.14 32.09
CA ILE A 908 10.13 39.33 31.53
C ILE A 908 9.10 39.02 32.63
N GLN A 909 8.25 39.99 32.96
CA GLN A 909 7.21 39.78 33.96
C GLN A 909 6.04 38.99 33.36
N ILE A 910 5.44 38.07 34.12
CA ILE A 910 4.31 37.26 33.65
C ILE A 910 3.18 37.30 34.68
N TYR A 911 1.97 37.59 34.21
CA TYR A 911 0.73 37.48 34.99
C TYR A 911 -0.12 36.36 34.42
N PHE A 912 -0.11 35.21 35.09
CA PHE A 912 -0.99 34.07 34.80
C PHE A 912 -2.40 34.28 35.37
N ASP A 913 -3.34 33.48 34.87
CA ASP A 913 -4.75 33.47 35.30
C ASP A 913 -5.38 34.87 35.29
N ASN A 914 -4.97 35.68 34.32
CA ASN A 914 -5.34 37.09 34.24
C ASN A 914 -5.68 37.51 32.82
N GLU A 915 -6.59 38.47 32.72
CA GLU A 915 -7.03 39.04 31.47
C GLU A 915 -7.07 40.55 31.58
N VAL A 916 -6.81 41.22 30.46
CA VAL A 916 -7.03 42.66 30.34
C VAL A 916 -8.54 42.93 30.41
N SER A 917 -8.93 43.82 31.32
CA SER A 917 -10.30 44.27 31.50
C SER A 917 -10.56 45.53 30.69
N THR A 918 -9.78 46.59 30.93
CA THR A 918 -9.91 47.89 30.25
C THR A 918 -8.53 48.53 30.09
N VAL A 919 -8.36 49.36 29.06
CA VAL A 919 -7.13 50.11 28.80
C VAL A 919 -7.50 51.58 28.67
N PHE A 920 -7.01 52.41 29.58
CA PHE A 920 -7.21 53.87 29.58
C PHE A 920 -5.94 54.57 29.11
N ASP A 921 -6.13 55.72 28.46
CA ASP A 921 -5.03 56.62 28.10
C ASP A 921 -4.80 57.57 29.27
N ASP A 922 -3.54 57.73 29.70
CA ASP A 922 -3.15 58.75 30.67
C ASP A 922 -2.69 60.00 29.90
N GLU A 923 -3.53 61.03 29.90
CA GLU A 923 -3.28 62.28 29.16
C GLU A 923 -2.07 63.06 29.71
N ASP A 924 -1.69 62.84 30.98
CA ASP A 924 -0.59 63.58 31.63
C ASP A 924 0.78 62.95 31.35
N THR A 925 0.84 61.61 31.19
CA THR A 925 2.10 60.85 31.03
C THR A 925 2.31 60.31 29.62
N GLY A 926 1.27 60.21 28.79
CA GLY A 926 1.33 59.54 27.50
C GLY A 926 1.44 58.01 27.60
N GLU A 927 1.29 57.43 28.80
CA GLU A 927 1.27 55.99 29.04
C GLU A 927 -0.17 55.43 28.99
N LEU A 928 -0.27 54.12 28.79
CA LEU A 928 -1.51 53.35 28.90
C LEU A 928 -1.65 52.77 30.30
N THR A 929 -2.78 53.01 30.96
CA THR A 929 -3.17 52.30 32.18
C THR A 929 -3.99 51.06 31.82
N ILE A 930 -3.38 49.88 31.97
CA ILE A 930 -3.95 48.58 31.63
C ILE A 930 -4.48 47.92 32.90
N ASN A 931 -5.81 47.90 33.05
CA ASN A 931 -6.47 47.24 34.17
C ASN A 931 -6.68 45.77 33.88
N LEU A 932 -6.32 44.93 34.84
CA LEU A 932 -6.50 43.50 34.79
C LEU A 932 -7.74 43.07 35.59
N LYS A 933 -8.39 41.97 35.21
CA LYS A 933 -9.57 41.43 35.92
C LYS A 933 -9.28 41.07 37.38
N SER A 934 -8.02 40.80 37.73
CA SER A 934 -7.59 40.61 39.13
C SER A 934 -7.65 41.86 40.01
N GLY A 935 -7.93 43.04 39.45
CA GLY A 935 -7.88 44.32 40.17
C GLY A 935 -6.50 44.98 40.21
N LYS A 936 -5.47 44.36 39.61
CA LYS A 936 -4.16 45.00 39.38
C LYS A 936 -4.22 45.92 38.16
N PHE A 937 -3.43 46.98 38.17
CA PHE A 937 -3.19 47.82 37.00
C PHE A 937 -1.70 47.85 36.65
N ILE A 938 -1.40 48.05 35.37
CA ILE A 938 -0.04 48.13 34.82
C ILE A 938 0.02 49.38 33.94
N THR A 939 1.03 50.23 34.11
CA THR A 939 1.31 51.33 33.18
C THR A 939 2.33 50.89 32.13
N ALA A 940 2.10 51.20 30.86
CA ALA A 940 2.96 50.79 29.75
C ALA A 940 2.82 51.74 28.55
N ASN A 941 3.83 51.84 27.69
CA ASN A 941 3.77 52.68 26.50
C ASN A 941 2.92 52.03 25.40
N ALA A 942 2.92 50.71 25.29
CA ALA A 942 2.13 50.00 24.28
C ALA A 942 1.61 48.65 24.76
N ILE A 943 0.51 48.19 24.16
CA ILE A 943 -0.07 46.87 24.38
C ILE A 943 -0.22 46.12 23.04
N VAL A 944 0.23 44.87 23.00
CA VAL A 944 0.14 44.01 21.80
C VAL A 944 -0.70 42.78 22.09
N TYR A 945 -1.76 42.56 21.31
CA TYR A 945 -2.64 41.38 21.42
C TYR A 945 -2.15 40.24 20.52
N ALA A 946 -1.58 39.20 21.14
CA ALA A 946 -1.03 37.99 20.50
C ALA A 946 -1.78 36.72 20.93
N ILE A 947 -3.11 36.78 21.01
CA ILE A 947 -3.98 35.72 21.57
C ILE A 947 -4.54 34.72 20.55
N GLY A 948 -3.89 34.60 19.38
CA GLY A 948 -4.24 33.65 18.33
C GLY A 948 -4.83 34.30 17.06
N THR A 949 -5.27 33.47 16.13
CA THR A 949 -5.73 33.91 14.81
C THR A 949 -7.09 33.30 14.44
N ARG A 950 -7.74 33.90 13.45
CA ARG A 950 -9.00 33.43 12.85
C ARG A 950 -8.86 33.28 11.32
N PRO A 951 -9.14 32.10 10.74
CA PRO A 951 -9.14 31.91 9.30
C PRO A 951 -10.08 32.88 8.56
N ASN A 952 -9.64 33.41 7.43
CA ASN A 952 -10.41 34.33 6.59
C ASN A 952 -11.29 33.56 5.60
N ILE A 953 -12.41 33.01 6.07
CA ILE A 953 -13.30 32.14 5.27
C ILE A 953 -14.60 32.79 4.82
N GLU A 954 -14.79 34.08 5.08
CA GLU A 954 -16.02 34.81 4.78
C GLU A 954 -16.39 34.70 3.29
N VAL A 955 -15.43 34.96 2.40
CA VAL A 955 -15.64 34.84 0.94
C VAL A 955 -16.07 33.44 0.51
N ALA A 956 -15.60 32.39 1.19
CA ALA A 956 -16.00 31.01 0.87
C ALA A 956 -17.42 30.73 1.35
N LYS A 957 -17.69 31.09 2.62
CA LYS A 957 -18.95 30.85 3.30
C LYS A 957 -20.11 31.60 2.65
N ASP A 958 -19.90 32.88 2.33
CA ASP A 958 -20.93 33.75 1.76
C ASP A 958 -21.29 33.36 0.32
N ASN A 959 -20.44 32.56 -0.34
CA ASN A 959 -20.65 32.05 -1.71
C ASN A 959 -20.91 30.54 -1.75
N GLY A 960 -21.47 29.96 -0.67
CA GLY A 960 -22.02 28.59 -0.69
C GLY A 960 -21.01 27.45 -0.59
N ILE A 961 -19.72 27.74 -0.41
CA ILE A 961 -18.69 26.71 -0.21
C ILE A 961 -18.78 26.17 1.22
N LYS A 962 -18.79 24.84 1.37
CA LYS A 962 -18.94 24.19 2.69
C LYS A 962 -17.77 24.55 3.61
N CYS A 963 -18.10 25.18 4.73
CA CYS A 963 -17.15 25.61 5.75
C CYS A 963 -17.60 25.17 7.15
N SER A 964 -16.63 24.94 8.03
CA SER A 964 -16.80 24.74 9.47
C SER A 964 -15.92 25.77 10.21
N ARG A 965 -14.75 25.37 10.73
CA ARG A 965 -13.73 26.28 11.26
C ARG A 965 -12.84 26.82 10.13
N GLY A 966 -12.71 26.05 9.05
CA GLY A 966 -12.14 26.45 7.77
C GLY A 966 -13.01 25.97 6.59
N VAL A 967 -12.46 26.06 5.39
CA VAL A 967 -13.04 25.48 4.17
C VAL A 967 -12.81 23.97 4.21
N ILE A 968 -13.88 23.18 4.16
CA ILE A 968 -13.77 21.72 4.23
C ILE A 968 -13.22 21.20 2.91
N VAL A 969 -12.10 20.47 2.97
CA VAL A 969 -11.42 19.92 1.78
C VAL A 969 -11.21 18.41 1.84
N ASN A 970 -11.12 17.79 0.67
CA ASN A 970 -10.71 16.39 0.52
C ASN A 970 -9.18 16.23 0.47
N GLN A 971 -8.70 15.02 0.19
CA GLN A 971 -7.26 14.69 0.15
C GLN A 971 -6.48 15.33 -1.02
N HIS A 972 -7.15 15.94 -2.00
CA HIS A 972 -6.51 16.76 -3.04
C HIS A 972 -6.77 18.25 -2.82
N LEU A 973 -7.21 18.61 -1.61
CA LEU A 973 -7.49 19.99 -1.18
C LEU A 973 -8.63 20.68 -1.95
N GLN A 974 -9.47 19.87 -2.59
CA GLN A 974 -10.67 20.31 -3.30
C GLN A 974 -11.82 20.50 -2.31
N SER A 975 -12.55 21.60 -2.47
CA SER A 975 -13.70 21.97 -1.63
C SER A 975 -14.98 21.22 -2.03
N SER A 976 -16.14 21.71 -1.56
CA SER A 976 -17.44 21.20 -2.01
C SER A 976 -17.75 21.46 -3.49
N HIS A 977 -16.99 22.34 -4.16
CA HIS A 977 -17.06 22.56 -5.60
C HIS A 977 -15.83 21.97 -6.31
N PRO A 978 -16.00 21.37 -7.51
CA PRO A 978 -14.94 20.62 -8.17
C PRO A 978 -13.75 21.44 -8.65
N ASP A 979 -13.98 22.72 -8.95
CA ASP A 979 -12.96 23.64 -9.48
C ASP A 979 -12.47 24.65 -8.45
N ILE A 980 -12.89 24.51 -7.18
CA ILE A 980 -12.50 25.40 -6.09
C ILE A 980 -11.74 24.62 -5.02
N PHE A 981 -10.57 25.10 -4.67
CA PHE A 981 -9.61 24.48 -3.74
C PHE A 981 -9.35 25.42 -2.57
N ALA A 982 -8.87 24.87 -1.45
CA ALA A 982 -8.42 25.68 -0.33
C ALA A 982 -7.13 25.13 0.26
N ILE A 983 -6.17 26.01 0.53
CA ILE A 983 -4.84 25.68 1.07
C ILE A 983 -4.41 26.67 2.15
N GLY A 984 -3.42 26.28 2.94
CA GLY A 984 -2.92 27.04 4.08
C GLY A 984 -3.85 26.97 5.29
N GLU A 985 -3.84 28.03 6.09
CA GLU A 985 -4.52 28.09 7.39
C GLU A 985 -6.05 27.97 7.30
N ILE A 986 -6.63 28.17 6.12
CA ILE A 986 -8.07 28.07 5.91
C ILE A 986 -8.54 26.67 5.57
N ALA A 987 -7.62 25.76 5.18
CA ALA A 987 -7.99 24.42 4.74
C ALA A 987 -8.29 23.51 5.94
N GLU A 988 -9.55 23.08 6.05
CA GLU A 988 -9.99 22.12 7.06
C GLU A 988 -10.03 20.72 6.45
N PHE A 989 -9.08 19.88 6.84
CA PHE A 989 -8.98 18.49 6.41
C PHE A 989 -9.27 17.56 7.60
N LYS A 990 -10.23 16.64 7.44
CA LYS A 990 -10.67 15.71 8.51
C LYS A 990 -10.95 16.41 9.85
N ASN A 991 -11.70 17.52 9.80
CA ASN A 991 -12.06 18.36 10.96
C ASN A 991 -10.87 19.05 11.67
N GLN A 992 -9.70 19.12 11.04
CA GLN A 992 -8.51 19.76 11.59
C GLN A 992 -8.00 20.89 10.70
N LEU A 993 -7.48 21.95 11.33
CA LEU A 993 -6.80 23.07 10.69
C LEU A 993 -5.31 23.00 11.02
N PHE A 994 -4.47 23.28 10.02
CA PHE A 994 -3.02 23.23 10.17
C PHE A 994 -2.42 24.64 10.00
N GLY A 995 -2.36 25.38 11.11
CA GLY A 995 -1.92 26.77 11.15
C GLY A 995 -0.40 26.97 11.13
N ILE A 996 0.34 26.18 10.37
CA ILE A 996 1.81 26.21 10.33
C ILE A 996 2.34 26.27 8.90
N THR A 997 3.53 26.84 8.72
CA THR A 997 4.10 27.04 7.39
C THR A 997 4.38 25.71 6.68
N SER A 998 4.94 24.71 7.37
CA SER A 998 5.21 23.39 6.80
C SER A 998 3.97 22.72 6.21
N ALA A 999 2.83 22.82 6.91
CA ALA A 999 1.56 22.29 6.42
C ALA A 999 1.08 23.03 5.17
N ALA A 1000 1.24 24.35 5.11
CA ALA A 1000 0.95 25.13 3.92
C ALA A 1000 1.82 24.73 2.72
N GLU A 1001 3.11 24.40 2.94
CA GLU A 1001 4.01 23.93 1.86
C GLU A 1001 3.63 22.53 1.38
N GLU A 1002 3.33 21.61 2.31
CA GLU A 1002 2.85 20.25 1.98
C GLU A 1002 1.55 20.31 1.17
N GLN A 1003 0.58 21.09 1.65
CA GLN A 1003 -0.69 21.30 0.98
C GLN A 1003 -0.50 21.87 -0.43
N ALA A 1004 0.33 22.90 -0.56
CA ALA A 1004 0.66 23.50 -1.84
C ALA A 1004 1.30 22.49 -2.82
N GLY A 1005 2.21 21.63 -2.34
CA GLY A 1005 2.82 20.58 -3.14
C GLY A 1005 1.81 19.54 -3.64
N ILE A 1006 0.91 19.06 -2.77
CA ILE A 1006 -0.16 18.13 -3.16
C ILE A 1006 -1.07 18.76 -4.22
N LEU A 1007 -1.52 20.00 -3.99
CA LEU A 1007 -2.42 20.68 -4.92
C LEU A 1007 -1.75 20.98 -6.27
N ALA A 1008 -0.49 21.43 -6.27
CA ALA A 1008 0.26 21.67 -7.50
C ALA A 1008 0.37 20.41 -8.36
N ASN A 1009 0.72 19.27 -7.74
CA ASN A 1009 0.79 17.99 -8.44
C ASN A 1009 -0.57 17.54 -8.98
N PHE A 1010 -1.63 17.68 -8.17
CA PHE A 1010 -2.98 17.32 -8.58
C PHE A 1010 -3.48 18.15 -9.77
N ILE A 1011 -3.33 19.49 -9.72
CA ILE A 1011 -3.71 20.40 -10.81
C ILE A 1011 -2.84 20.17 -12.06
N ALA A 1012 -1.58 19.76 -11.90
CA ALA A 1012 -0.70 19.36 -13.00
C ALA A 1012 -1.10 18.00 -13.62
N GLY A 1013 -2.00 17.26 -12.99
CA GLY A 1013 -2.58 16.03 -13.49
C GLY A 1013 -2.15 14.76 -12.76
N ASP A 1014 -1.27 14.84 -11.76
CA ASP A 1014 -0.88 13.71 -10.94
C ASP A 1014 -1.93 13.43 -9.86
N ILE A 1015 -2.84 12.52 -10.20
CA ILE A 1015 -3.93 12.15 -9.30
C ILE A 1015 -3.51 11.16 -8.21
N SER A 1016 -2.27 10.66 -8.22
CA SER A 1016 -1.78 9.68 -7.25
C SER A 1016 -1.37 10.32 -5.92
N CYS A 1017 -1.12 11.64 -5.92
CA CYS A 1017 -0.76 12.42 -4.75
C CYS A 1017 -1.96 12.65 -3.83
N ALA A 1018 -1.84 12.35 -2.53
CA ALA A 1018 -2.91 12.59 -1.55
C ALA A 1018 -2.35 13.20 -0.25
N TYR A 1019 -3.02 14.24 0.24
CA TYR A 1019 -2.77 14.87 1.53
C TYR A 1019 -3.37 14.02 2.66
N ASN A 1020 -2.55 13.69 3.65
CA ASN A 1020 -2.93 12.82 4.77
C ASN A 1020 -3.13 13.57 6.10
N GLY A 1021 -2.97 14.91 6.08
CA GLY A 1021 -2.91 15.76 7.27
C GLY A 1021 -1.47 15.95 7.74
N SER A 1022 -1.08 17.18 7.98
CA SER A 1022 0.27 17.53 8.45
C SER A 1022 0.44 17.26 9.94
N VAL A 1023 1.68 17.09 10.38
CA VAL A 1023 2.00 17.02 11.80
C VAL A 1023 2.14 18.44 12.35
N LEU A 1024 1.39 18.76 13.41
CA LEU A 1024 1.56 20.01 14.13
C LEU A 1024 2.91 20.01 14.83
N MET A 1025 3.74 21.01 14.58
CA MET A 1025 5.03 21.17 15.24
C MET A 1025 5.29 22.64 15.54
N ASN A 1026 5.98 22.88 16.65
CA ASN A 1026 6.32 24.20 17.13
C ASN A 1026 7.76 24.19 17.59
N ILE A 1027 8.54 25.16 17.13
CA ILE A 1027 9.90 25.42 17.59
C ILE A 1027 9.86 26.83 18.14
N LEU A 1028 10.16 27.01 19.43
CA LEU A 1028 10.22 28.33 20.02
C LEU A 1028 11.58 28.95 19.71
N LYS A 1029 11.59 30.12 19.07
CA LYS A 1029 12.82 30.88 18.85
C LYS A 1029 13.15 31.73 20.06
N PHE A 1030 13.87 31.16 21.02
CA PHE A 1030 14.50 31.91 22.09
C PHE A 1030 16.01 31.66 22.01
N ASN A 1031 16.82 32.72 22.04
CA ASN A 1031 18.28 32.58 22.09
C ASN A 1031 18.67 31.75 23.31
N ASP A 1032 19.50 30.73 23.09
CA ASP A 1032 19.99 29.79 24.10
C ASP A 1032 18.93 28.94 24.81
N LEU A 1033 17.70 28.84 24.26
CA LEU A 1033 16.67 27.91 24.72
C LEU A 1033 16.26 26.95 23.60
N ASN A 1034 16.63 25.68 23.72
CA ASN A 1034 16.14 24.64 22.84
C ASN A 1034 14.78 24.15 23.36
N LEU A 1035 13.69 24.53 22.72
CA LEU A 1035 12.34 24.03 23.03
C LEU A 1035 11.56 23.76 21.74
N CYS A 1036 11.08 22.53 21.60
CA CYS A 1036 10.17 22.17 20.52
C CYS A 1036 9.12 21.16 20.99
N SER A 1037 7.95 21.22 20.35
CA SER A 1037 6.91 20.21 20.48
C SER A 1037 6.41 19.77 19.11
N ILE A 1038 5.99 18.52 19.03
CA ILE A 1038 5.53 17.91 17.79
C ILE A 1038 4.44 16.88 18.08
N GLY A 1039 3.41 16.85 17.23
CA GLY A 1039 2.29 15.92 17.36
C GLY A 1039 1.44 16.18 18.60
N GLU A 1040 0.98 15.09 19.22
CA GLU A 1040 0.19 15.14 20.46
C GLU A 1040 1.08 15.45 21.68
N ILE A 1041 0.55 16.19 22.65
CA ILE A 1041 1.31 16.63 23.84
C ILE A 1041 0.74 16.12 25.17
N ASN A 1042 -0.50 15.61 25.12
CA ASN A 1042 -1.20 15.03 26.27
C ASN A 1042 -1.80 13.69 25.85
N VAL A 1043 -1.78 12.72 26.76
CA VAL A 1043 -2.53 11.47 26.60
C VAL A 1043 -3.99 11.67 27.04
N PRO A 1044 -4.97 11.13 26.29
CA PRO A 1044 -6.37 11.12 26.72
C PRO A 1044 -6.57 10.40 28.06
N GLU A 1045 -7.49 10.90 28.90
CA GLU A 1045 -7.82 10.23 30.16
C GLU A 1045 -8.49 8.87 29.89
N ASN A 1046 -8.02 7.81 30.55
CA ASN A 1046 -8.55 6.44 30.47
C ASN A 1046 -8.41 5.75 29.09
N ASP A 1047 -7.39 6.09 28.30
CA ASP A 1047 -7.07 5.36 27.07
C ASP A 1047 -5.73 4.62 27.21
N ASP A 1048 -5.80 3.34 27.57
CA ASP A 1048 -4.63 2.46 27.78
C ASP A 1048 -3.86 2.14 26.48
N SER A 1049 -4.35 2.58 25.31
CA SER A 1049 -3.59 2.45 24.05
C SER A 1049 -2.44 3.46 23.94
N TYR A 1050 -2.46 4.50 24.78
CA TYR A 1050 -1.46 5.54 24.86
C TYR A 1050 -0.45 5.28 25.97
N GLU A 1051 0.80 5.62 25.70
CA GLU A 1051 1.91 5.45 26.63
C GLU A 1051 2.75 6.72 26.66
N GLU A 1052 3.16 7.15 27.85
CA GLU A 1052 4.05 8.29 28.05
C GLU A 1052 5.43 7.82 28.49
N VAL A 1053 6.48 8.24 27.77
CA VAL A 1053 7.87 8.04 28.15
C VAL A 1053 8.46 9.40 28.48
N VAL A 1054 8.84 9.61 29.75
CA VAL A 1054 9.33 10.91 30.25
C VAL A 1054 10.73 10.77 30.83
N PHE A 1055 11.62 11.66 30.40
CA PHE A 1055 12.96 11.85 30.98
C PHE A 1055 13.11 13.32 31.38
N THR A 1056 13.58 13.57 32.60
CA THR A 1056 13.63 14.93 33.17
C THR A 1056 14.85 15.13 34.06
N ASP A 1057 15.55 16.24 33.86
CA ASP A 1057 16.52 16.82 34.79
C ASP A 1057 16.18 18.31 34.93
N ILE A 1058 15.39 18.62 35.96
CA ILE A 1058 14.89 19.97 36.24
C ILE A 1058 16.05 20.94 36.48
N SER A 1059 17.13 20.49 37.13
CA SER A 1059 18.29 21.33 37.47
C SER A 1059 19.05 21.78 36.22
N LYS A 1060 19.10 20.93 35.19
CA LYS A 1060 19.72 21.21 33.90
C LYS A 1060 18.74 21.71 32.83
N ARG A 1061 17.47 21.97 33.19
CA ARG A 1061 16.38 22.32 32.25
C ARG A 1061 16.23 21.33 31.09
N TYR A 1062 16.53 20.06 31.35
CA TYR A 1062 16.38 19.01 30.37
C TYR A 1062 15.03 18.32 30.56
N TYR A 1063 14.20 18.29 29.52
CA TYR A 1063 12.93 17.59 29.55
C TYR A 1063 12.64 16.95 28.19
N LYS A 1064 12.39 15.64 28.18
CA LYS A 1064 12.00 14.88 27.01
C LYS A 1064 10.75 14.08 27.37
N LYS A 1065 9.66 14.32 26.64
CA LYS A 1065 8.44 13.52 26.69
C LYS A 1065 8.17 12.95 25.31
N CYS A 1066 7.93 11.65 25.22
CA CYS A 1066 7.45 10.97 24.03
C CYS A 1066 6.08 10.37 24.33
N ILE A 1067 5.14 10.53 23.40
CA ILE A 1067 3.81 9.92 23.46
C ILE A 1067 3.71 8.89 22.36
N VAL A 1068 3.43 7.66 22.78
CA VAL A 1068 3.35 6.51 21.90
C VAL A 1068 1.93 6.00 21.89
N LYS A 1069 1.40 5.68 20.72
CA LYS A 1069 0.12 4.99 20.57
C LYS A 1069 0.28 3.85 19.59
N ASP A 1070 -0.06 2.63 20.01
CA ASP A 1070 0.01 1.44 19.15
C ASP A 1070 1.35 1.26 18.43
N ASP A 1071 2.45 1.47 19.17
CA ASP A 1071 3.83 1.42 18.67
C ASP A 1071 4.18 2.49 17.61
N LEU A 1072 3.36 3.54 17.50
CA LEU A 1072 3.67 4.75 16.74
C LEU A 1072 4.05 5.87 17.70
N LEU A 1073 5.16 6.55 17.41
CA LEU A 1073 5.43 7.85 18.03
C LEU A 1073 4.42 8.83 17.43
N ILE A 1074 3.52 9.37 18.26
CA ILE A 1074 2.48 10.31 17.83
C ILE A 1074 2.70 11.72 18.38
N GLY A 1075 3.65 11.87 19.30
CA GLY A 1075 3.89 13.11 20.00
C GLY A 1075 5.23 13.18 20.71
N ALA A 1076 5.84 14.35 20.77
CA ALA A 1076 7.01 14.60 21.60
C ALA A 1076 7.14 16.07 22.05
N VAL A 1077 7.73 16.27 23.21
CA VAL A 1077 8.16 17.58 23.75
C VAL A 1077 9.62 17.47 24.15
N LEU A 1078 10.47 18.32 23.60
CA LEU A 1078 11.91 18.35 23.85
C LEU A 1078 12.33 19.73 24.35
N MET A 1079 13.05 19.76 25.48
CA MET A 1079 13.59 20.96 26.10
C MET A 1079 15.03 20.71 26.58
N GLY A 1080 15.92 21.68 26.34
CA GLY A 1080 17.34 21.61 26.68
C GLY A 1080 18.19 20.95 25.59
N ASP A 1081 17.69 19.88 24.97
CA ASP A 1081 18.28 19.22 23.79
C ASP A 1081 17.19 18.95 22.73
N LYS A 1082 17.52 19.21 21.46
CA LYS A 1082 16.64 18.99 20.30
C LYS A 1082 17.26 18.09 19.22
N ASN A 1083 18.37 17.40 19.52
CA ASN A 1083 19.10 16.57 18.54
C ASN A 1083 18.21 15.49 17.90
N GLU A 1084 17.29 14.90 18.68
CA GLU A 1084 16.36 13.86 18.21
C GLU A 1084 15.12 14.42 17.47
N PHE A 1085 14.95 15.75 17.39
CA PHE A 1085 13.75 16.36 16.81
C PHE A 1085 13.51 15.93 15.35
N ALA A 1086 14.57 15.88 14.54
CA ALA A 1086 14.46 15.49 13.14
C ALA A 1086 13.98 14.04 12.99
N GLU A 1087 14.53 13.11 13.78
CA GLU A 1087 14.11 11.71 13.80
C GLU A 1087 12.64 11.58 14.24
N PHE A 1088 12.27 12.23 15.34
CA PHE A 1088 10.90 12.18 15.86
C PHE A 1088 9.91 12.77 14.87
N LYS A 1089 10.29 13.87 14.21
CA LYS A 1089 9.51 14.45 13.12
C LYS A 1089 9.27 13.44 12.02
N THR A 1090 10.32 12.80 11.49
CA THR A 1090 10.17 11.80 10.43
C THR A 1090 9.29 10.62 10.87
N MET A 1091 9.43 10.14 12.11
CA MET A 1091 8.63 9.03 12.64
C MET A 1091 7.15 9.40 12.79
N ILE A 1092 6.85 10.58 13.34
CA ILE A 1092 5.47 11.06 13.53
C ILE A 1092 4.81 11.38 12.18
N GLU A 1093 5.53 12.06 11.26
CA GLU A 1093 5.02 12.41 9.92
C GLU A 1093 4.74 11.17 9.07
N SER A 1094 5.69 10.23 9.05
CA SER A 1094 5.58 9.02 8.25
C SER A 1094 4.70 7.95 8.92
N LYS A 1095 4.32 8.17 10.19
CA LYS A 1095 3.61 7.20 11.04
C LYS A 1095 4.28 5.83 11.00
N ILE A 1096 5.59 5.81 11.07
CA ILE A 1096 6.38 4.57 11.01
C ILE A 1096 6.35 3.92 12.39
N GLU A 1097 6.05 2.63 12.40
CA GLU A 1097 6.06 1.80 13.60
C GLU A 1097 7.47 1.73 14.20
N MET A 1098 7.60 1.95 15.51
CA MET A 1098 8.89 2.09 16.18
C MET A 1098 9.64 0.76 16.25
N SER A 1099 8.95 -0.36 16.43
CA SER A 1099 9.57 -1.69 16.53
C SER A 1099 10.70 -1.65 17.58
N ASP A 1100 11.92 -2.07 17.20
CA ASP A 1100 13.06 -2.15 18.11
C ASP A 1100 13.54 -0.76 18.61
N LYS A 1101 13.24 0.33 17.86
CA LYS A 1101 13.58 1.71 18.28
C LYS A 1101 12.85 2.13 19.55
N ARG A 1102 11.80 1.41 19.93
CA ARG A 1102 11.15 1.65 21.20
C ARG A 1102 12.10 1.47 22.39
N GLU A 1103 13.04 0.53 22.34
CA GLU A 1103 14.01 0.33 23.41
C GLU A 1103 15.06 1.45 23.47
N THR A 1104 15.42 2.04 22.33
CA THR A 1104 16.42 3.12 22.27
C THR A 1104 15.85 4.45 22.75
N LEU A 1105 14.54 4.70 22.56
CA LEU A 1105 13.84 5.84 23.16
C LEU A 1105 13.99 5.93 24.68
N LEU A 1106 14.13 4.77 25.36
CA LEU A 1106 14.26 4.66 26.80
C LEU A 1106 15.70 4.84 27.32
N ARG A 1107 16.73 4.70 26.47
CA ARG A 1107 18.14 4.67 26.90
C ARG A 1107 18.91 5.98 26.73
N GLY A 1108 18.36 6.93 25.97
CA GLY A 1108 18.98 8.24 25.69
C GLY A 1108 20.19 8.10 24.76
N ALA A 1109 20.11 8.76 23.60
CA ALA A 1109 21.01 8.66 22.44
C ALA A 1109 20.96 7.30 21.69
N SER A 1110 20.25 7.29 20.57
CA SER A 1110 20.58 6.39 19.46
C SER A 1110 21.80 6.97 18.74
N ASN A 1111 22.81 6.16 18.46
CA ASN A 1111 23.88 6.49 17.50
C ASN A 1111 23.41 6.19 16.05
N ASP A 1112 22.10 6.21 15.80
CA ASP A 1112 21.54 5.80 14.51
C ASP A 1112 21.71 6.93 13.49
N GLU A 1113 22.41 6.64 12.40
CA GLU A 1113 22.55 7.58 11.30
C GLU A 1113 21.19 7.76 10.56
N PRO A 1114 20.82 8.99 10.18
CA PRO A 1114 19.58 9.23 9.42
C PRO A 1114 19.61 8.53 8.06
N VAL A 1115 18.43 8.22 7.51
CA VAL A 1115 18.32 7.62 6.16
C VAL A 1115 18.84 8.60 5.11
N LEU A 1116 19.92 8.24 4.42
CA LEU A 1116 20.51 9.04 3.34
C LEU A 1116 20.15 8.44 1.97
N GLY A 1117 19.66 9.27 1.06
CA GLY A 1117 19.30 8.85 -0.30
C GLY A 1117 18.02 8.01 -0.38
N LYS A 1118 17.89 7.22 -1.46
CA LYS A 1118 16.69 6.40 -1.71
C LYS A 1118 16.63 5.25 -0.71
N LEU A 1119 15.48 4.99 -0.11
CA LEU A 1119 15.31 3.85 0.80
C LEU A 1119 15.58 2.51 0.09
N VAL A 1120 16.53 1.73 0.63
CA VAL A 1120 16.89 0.38 0.17
C VAL A 1120 16.28 -0.67 1.11
N CYS A 1121 16.47 -0.51 2.43
CA CYS A 1121 15.96 -1.44 3.44
C CYS A 1121 14.79 -0.84 4.24
N SER A 1122 13.57 -1.35 4.06
CA SER A 1122 12.39 -0.91 4.84
C SER A 1122 12.40 -1.44 6.27
N CYS A 1123 13.08 -2.55 6.57
CA CYS A 1123 13.14 -3.10 7.92
C CYS A 1123 14.01 -2.24 8.85
N SER A 1124 15.23 -1.96 8.41
CA SER A 1124 16.25 -1.23 9.19
C SER A 1124 16.27 0.27 8.88
N GLN A 1125 15.40 0.75 7.97
CA GLN A 1125 15.36 2.14 7.50
C GLN A 1125 16.73 2.63 6.99
N VAL A 1126 17.28 1.95 5.99
CA VAL A 1126 18.61 2.28 5.41
C VAL A 1126 18.46 2.71 3.97
N GLY A 1127 19.06 3.84 3.61
CA GLY A 1127 19.04 4.39 2.24
C GLY A 1127 20.33 4.13 1.46
N THR A 1128 20.30 4.42 0.16
CA THR A 1128 21.44 4.25 -0.75
C THR A 1128 22.67 5.03 -0.28
N GLY A 1129 22.47 6.27 0.19
CA GLY A 1129 23.55 7.12 0.67
C GLY A 1129 24.22 6.59 1.93
N ASN A 1130 23.50 5.87 2.82
CA ASN A 1130 24.11 5.22 3.98
C ASN A 1130 25.05 4.08 3.53
N ILE A 1131 24.64 3.34 2.51
CA ILE A 1131 25.41 2.23 1.95
C ILE A 1131 26.63 2.77 1.21
N GLU A 1132 26.45 3.79 0.38
CA GLU A 1132 27.53 4.46 -0.37
C GLU A 1132 28.56 5.09 0.58
N ASP A 1133 28.12 5.75 1.65
CA ASP A 1133 29.02 6.30 2.67
C ASP A 1133 29.79 5.20 3.42
N ALA A 1134 29.13 4.08 3.76
CA ALA A 1134 29.82 2.94 4.36
C ALA A 1134 30.89 2.34 3.42
N ILE A 1135 30.61 2.27 2.11
CA ILE A 1135 31.57 1.84 1.08
C ILE A 1135 32.72 2.85 0.96
N ALA A 1136 32.42 4.15 0.91
CA ALA A 1136 33.42 5.22 0.85
C ALA A 1136 34.34 5.22 2.08
N LYS A 1137 33.82 4.84 3.25
CA LYS A 1137 34.58 4.60 4.50
C LYS A 1137 35.35 3.26 4.52
N GLY A 1138 35.52 2.60 3.37
CA GLY A 1138 36.39 1.43 3.17
C GLY A 1138 35.70 0.06 3.22
N CYS A 1139 34.37 -0.02 3.30
CA CYS A 1139 33.67 -1.30 3.34
C CYS A 1139 33.57 -1.91 1.93
N THR A 1140 34.27 -3.02 1.69
CA THR A 1140 34.36 -3.65 0.35
C THR A 1140 33.75 -5.05 0.28
N ASP A 1141 33.40 -5.64 1.43
CA ASP A 1141 32.71 -6.93 1.54
C ASP A 1141 31.20 -6.72 1.77
N PHE A 1142 30.38 -7.50 1.08
CA PHE A 1142 28.93 -7.53 1.22
C PHE A 1142 28.48 -7.85 2.65
N THR A 1143 29.10 -8.84 3.31
CA THR A 1143 28.70 -9.22 4.68
C THR A 1143 29.05 -8.11 5.67
N GLU A 1144 30.25 -7.54 5.55
CA GLU A 1144 30.68 -6.40 6.38
C GLU A 1144 29.75 -5.20 6.17
N LEU A 1145 29.35 -4.92 4.93
CA LEU A 1145 28.46 -3.81 4.59
C LEU A 1145 27.07 -3.99 5.19
N CYS A 1146 26.51 -5.21 5.12
CA CYS A 1146 25.26 -5.55 5.78
C CYS A 1146 25.36 -5.39 7.31
N ASN A 1147 26.46 -5.81 7.92
CA ASN A 1147 26.67 -5.69 9.37
C ASN A 1147 26.80 -4.24 9.83
N LYS A 1148 27.51 -3.42 9.05
CA LYS A 1148 27.76 -2.01 9.38
C LYS A 1148 26.53 -1.13 9.19
N THR A 1149 25.77 -1.38 8.14
CA THR A 1149 24.58 -0.56 7.80
C THR A 1149 23.29 -1.11 8.38
N GLY A 1150 23.25 -2.40 8.76
CA GLY A 1150 22.01 -3.10 9.11
C GLY A 1150 21.13 -3.49 7.92
N ALA A 1151 21.45 -3.04 6.70
CA ALA A 1151 20.69 -3.39 5.49
C ALA A 1151 20.90 -4.86 5.14
N GLY A 1152 19.81 -5.62 5.01
CA GLY A 1152 19.86 -7.04 4.64
C GLY A 1152 19.94 -8.01 5.83
N LEU A 1153 20.07 -7.52 7.06
CA LEU A 1153 20.09 -8.36 8.27
C LEU A 1153 18.70 -8.72 8.83
N GLY A 1154 17.68 -7.89 8.56
CA GLY A 1154 16.30 -8.15 8.96
C GLY A 1154 15.62 -9.21 8.07
N CYS A 1155 14.75 -8.79 7.14
CA CYS A 1155 14.09 -9.74 6.24
C CYS A 1155 14.97 -10.26 5.08
N GLY A 1156 16.13 -9.64 4.86
CA GLY A 1156 17.00 -9.94 3.73
C GLY A 1156 16.50 -9.50 2.35
N SER A 1157 15.25 -9.01 2.20
CA SER A 1157 14.67 -8.69 0.88
C SER A 1157 15.42 -7.60 0.09
N CYS A 1158 16.26 -6.79 0.74
CA CYS A 1158 17.08 -5.76 0.08
C CYS A 1158 18.51 -6.21 -0.25
N LYS A 1159 18.92 -7.43 0.12
CA LYS A 1159 20.30 -7.93 -0.08
C LYS A 1159 20.77 -7.82 -1.54
N THR A 1160 19.90 -8.10 -2.50
CA THR A 1160 20.25 -8.00 -3.92
C THR A 1160 20.57 -6.56 -4.32
N GLU A 1161 19.74 -5.59 -3.90
CA GLU A 1161 19.96 -4.16 -4.15
C GLU A 1161 21.23 -3.66 -3.43
N VAL A 1162 21.49 -4.09 -2.19
CA VAL A 1162 22.74 -3.78 -1.47
C VAL A 1162 23.97 -4.29 -2.23
N LYS A 1163 23.91 -5.53 -2.75
CA LYS A 1163 25.01 -6.15 -3.51
C LYS A 1163 25.24 -5.44 -4.85
N GLU A 1164 24.16 -5.00 -5.50
CA GLU A 1164 24.24 -4.20 -6.73
C GLU A 1164 24.92 -2.85 -6.48
N ILE A 1165 24.55 -2.13 -5.42
CA ILE A 1165 25.19 -0.85 -5.04
C ILE A 1165 26.69 -1.06 -4.79
N LEU A 1166 27.05 -2.11 -4.04
CA LEU A 1166 28.45 -2.47 -3.79
C LEU A 1166 29.22 -2.76 -5.09
N ASN A 1167 28.64 -3.53 -6.00
CA ASN A 1167 29.28 -3.90 -7.27
C ASN A 1167 29.42 -2.69 -8.21
N ASN A 1168 28.40 -1.85 -8.32
CA ASN A 1168 28.43 -0.66 -9.18
C ASN A 1168 29.49 0.34 -8.71
N THR A 1169 29.66 0.49 -7.40
CA THR A 1169 30.68 1.37 -6.83
C THR A 1169 32.10 0.86 -7.11
N LYS A 1170 32.31 -0.47 -7.12
CA LYS A 1170 33.60 -1.10 -7.51
C LYS A 1170 33.95 -0.95 -8.99
N VAL A 1171 32.99 -0.67 -9.87
CA VAL A 1171 33.24 -0.45 -11.31
C VAL A 1171 33.61 1.01 -11.60
N LEU A 1172 33.26 1.94 -10.69
CA LEU A 1172 33.53 3.37 -10.80
C LEU A 1172 34.82 3.82 -10.07
N ALA A 1173 35.39 2.96 -9.21
CA ALA A 1173 36.68 3.13 -8.54
C ALA A 1173 37.78 2.38 -9.30
#